data_AF-M0DY70-F1
#
_entry.id   AF-M0DY70-F1
#
_cell.length_a   1.000
_cell.length_b   1.000
_cell.length_c   1.000
_cell.angle_alpha   90.00
_cell.angle_beta   90.00
_cell.angle_gamma   90.00
#
_symmetry.space_group_name_H-M   'P 1'
#
loop_
_entity.id
_entity.type
_entity.pdbx_description
1 polymer ?
#
loop_
_entity_poly.entity_id
_entity_poly.type
_entity_poly.pdbx_seq_one_letter_code
_entity_poly.pdbx_strand_id
1 'polypeptide(L)'
;MGFHDELDDVLRPANRVLDGDLVDLERMSPTRRERLYEEIRESEERFESELLREYRRKLDDVTTSEVRSQLVTARLFLHVASHRDDRGDVIDPNAFEEDERRAVVEFDRYRAFDVSSTEDLQRRIREKDDDVYEFVVEEVTSQTDDRSSVLEGRDNRIRTAVMDYLNDRYQERIDRSEEAVSLYIQHHGLPNVIEGIENAVEATAEGAERRQEVEEAVRTQLDDLSERIHASLRDQERAIRGDIAGIQGEVAAMEGDKGAAVDTERLESKLDEVATEVEAVREERRADVAALDEAIDGLADKRETLDDALEELTEAGREATRRAADEAAEGVADDAEEIVSQELQRLRDRREELDGELSRLSRERERLEAAGDRLETEHEVLSERVDRVSASLPAESDADAGGDGVVPARIARLYEVDFVSRFDESVREAHSITLPSGEAFEPPSEFARRAHEAGDERERMASLLDEQGASDDVDVDHYPLRRRSRYTVVTSSRFGLVRDAELVIEATVHSNLEAYAINGFDARPAGLDDLLDVINRVTERANTRGVPHLIAAASTTGWTDRVRRLVTESEFSRTRLGTDVSLCLVDVRTGELFYDRSDDVVHANRELFERAVHVERVDACERHIREEYVEDPMTDTVRLSAVASELDAPEHVVASAFDRIEDAGDGSRGYHDEHGPYLVANGG
;
A
#
# COMPACT_ATOMS: atom_id res chain seq x y z
N MET A 1 38.95 88.97 -24.03
CA MET A 1 38.18 88.40 -22.91
C MET A 1 38.68 86.97 -22.76
N GLY A 2 38.80 86.43 -21.55
CA GLY A 2 39.23 85.04 -21.38
C GLY A 2 38.12 84.06 -21.79
N PHE A 3 38.47 82.81 -22.09
CA PHE A 3 37.49 81.74 -22.37
C PHE A 3 36.40 81.65 -21.27
N HIS A 4 36.80 81.72 -20.00
CA HIS A 4 35.86 81.72 -18.88
C HIS A 4 34.96 82.95 -18.85
N ASP A 5 35.50 84.15 -19.14
CA ASP A 5 34.72 85.38 -19.16
C ASP A 5 33.63 85.36 -20.26
N GLU A 6 33.94 84.76 -21.42
CA GLU A 6 32.99 84.63 -22.54
C GLU A 6 31.93 83.55 -22.28
N LEU A 7 32.30 82.47 -21.59
CA LEU A 7 31.36 81.43 -21.16
C LEU A 7 30.41 81.96 -20.07
N ASP A 8 30.94 82.68 -19.08
CA ASP A 8 30.15 83.34 -18.05
C ASP A 8 29.20 84.38 -18.64
N ASP A 9 29.60 85.10 -19.69
CA ASP A 9 28.75 86.07 -20.38
C ASP A 9 27.54 85.41 -21.07
N VAL A 10 27.77 84.25 -21.72
CA VAL A 10 26.72 83.43 -22.35
C VAL A 10 25.75 82.83 -21.32
N LEU A 11 26.26 82.38 -20.18
CA LEU A 11 25.45 81.76 -19.13
C LEU A 11 24.76 82.76 -18.21
N ARG A 12 25.26 84.00 -18.11
CA ARG A 12 24.72 85.04 -17.22
C ARG A 12 23.18 85.20 -17.28
N PRO A 13 22.52 85.28 -18.44
CA PRO A 13 21.07 85.41 -18.48
C PRO A 13 20.35 84.14 -18.00
N ALA A 14 20.89 82.95 -18.28
CA ALA A 14 20.33 81.68 -17.80
C ALA A 14 20.52 81.51 -16.28
N ASN A 15 21.71 81.80 -15.75
CA ASN A 15 21.98 81.77 -14.31
C ASN A 15 21.03 82.71 -13.55
N ARG A 16 20.78 83.92 -14.07
CA ARG A 16 19.78 84.83 -13.46
C ARG A 16 18.39 84.22 -13.34
N VAL A 17 17.98 83.36 -14.28
CA VAL A 17 16.69 82.66 -14.22
C VAL A 17 16.75 81.50 -13.24
N LEU A 18 17.77 80.65 -13.35
CA LEU A 18 17.92 79.44 -12.54
C LEU A 18 18.17 79.78 -11.04
N ASP A 19 18.80 80.92 -10.77
CA ASP A 19 19.03 81.45 -9.41
C ASP A 19 17.76 82.08 -8.79
N GLY A 20 16.69 82.33 -9.55
CA GLY A 20 15.39 82.83 -9.05
C GLY A 20 14.29 81.75 -9.01
N ASP A 21 13.32 81.86 -8.10
CA ASP A 21 12.22 80.89 -7.94
C ASP A 21 11.08 81.09 -8.96
N LEU A 22 10.29 80.03 -9.23
CA LEU A 22 9.20 80.14 -10.22
C LEU A 22 8.18 81.22 -9.82
N VAL A 23 8.01 81.51 -8.52
CA VAL A 23 7.09 82.54 -8.02
C VAL A 23 7.58 83.94 -8.38
N ASP A 24 8.88 84.20 -8.28
CA ASP A 24 9.54 85.43 -8.66
C ASP A 24 9.54 85.59 -10.18
N LEU A 25 9.81 84.49 -10.91
CA LEU A 25 9.65 84.47 -12.36
C LEU A 25 8.20 84.77 -12.75
N GLU A 26 7.20 84.18 -12.09
CA GLU A 26 5.78 84.44 -12.32
C GLU A 26 5.41 85.90 -12.03
N ARG A 27 5.94 86.48 -10.95
CA ARG A 27 5.70 87.88 -10.58
C ARG A 27 6.31 88.89 -11.55
N MET A 28 7.31 88.50 -12.35
CA MET A 28 7.85 89.35 -13.42
C MET A 28 6.81 89.65 -14.49
N SER A 29 6.88 90.85 -15.08
CA SER A 29 5.94 91.22 -16.14
C SER A 29 6.12 90.32 -17.38
N PRO A 30 5.03 90.00 -18.12
CA PRO A 30 5.12 89.15 -19.32
C PRO A 30 6.19 89.60 -20.32
N THR A 31 6.23 90.90 -20.65
CA THR A 31 7.24 91.49 -21.56
C THR A 31 8.68 91.30 -21.08
N ARG A 32 8.90 91.27 -19.76
CA ARG A 32 10.25 91.07 -19.20
C ARG A 32 10.69 89.62 -19.28
N ARG A 33 9.77 88.66 -19.05
CA ARG A 33 10.04 87.23 -19.23
C ARG A 33 10.32 86.87 -20.68
N GLU A 34 9.52 87.38 -21.61
CA GLU A 34 9.68 87.16 -23.05
C GLU A 34 11.03 87.69 -23.54
N ARG A 35 11.41 88.90 -23.12
CA ARG A 35 12.74 89.45 -23.43
C ARG A 35 13.88 88.60 -22.89
N LEU A 36 13.76 88.09 -21.66
CA LEU A 36 14.80 87.26 -21.04
C LEU A 36 14.88 85.87 -21.70
N TYR A 37 13.75 85.33 -22.13
CA TYR A 37 13.68 84.09 -22.91
C TYR A 37 14.42 84.23 -24.23
N GLU A 38 14.19 85.34 -24.94
CA GLU A 38 14.86 85.64 -26.21
C GLU A 38 16.37 85.87 -26.01
N GLU A 39 16.76 86.57 -24.93
CA GLU A 39 18.18 86.79 -24.57
C GLU A 39 18.92 85.46 -24.29
N ILE A 40 18.25 84.49 -23.65
CA ILE A 40 18.82 83.15 -23.42
C ILE A 40 18.89 82.36 -24.74
N ARG A 41 17.86 82.46 -25.59
CA ARG A 41 17.88 81.81 -26.92
C ARG A 41 19.01 82.35 -27.79
N GLU A 42 19.23 83.66 -27.81
CA GLU A 42 20.35 84.30 -28.51
C GLU A 42 21.70 83.85 -27.92
N SER A 43 21.78 83.68 -26.60
CA SER A 43 22.99 83.18 -25.93
C SER A 43 23.30 81.73 -26.30
N GLU A 44 22.27 80.89 -26.42
CA GLU A 44 22.36 79.51 -26.92
C GLU A 44 22.86 79.47 -28.37
N GLU A 45 22.25 80.26 -29.26
CA GLU A 45 22.69 80.36 -30.65
C GLU A 45 24.15 80.84 -30.77
N ARG A 46 24.56 81.82 -29.95
CA ARG A 46 25.93 82.32 -29.88
C ARG A 46 26.89 81.25 -29.37
N PHE A 47 26.52 80.50 -28.34
CA PHE A 47 27.32 79.38 -27.84
C PHE A 47 27.56 78.34 -28.93
N GLU A 48 26.50 77.93 -29.62
CA GLU A 48 26.57 76.86 -30.61
C GLU A 48 27.29 77.26 -31.90
N SER A 49 27.09 78.50 -32.35
CA SER A 49 27.60 78.96 -33.64
C SER A 49 28.99 79.59 -33.57
N GLU A 50 29.34 80.22 -32.44
CA GLU A 50 30.60 80.94 -32.24
C GLU A 50 31.53 80.20 -31.27
N LEU A 51 31.15 80.04 -30.00
CA LEU A 51 32.05 79.54 -28.95
C LEU A 51 32.45 78.07 -29.14
N LEU A 52 31.54 77.18 -29.55
CA LEU A 52 31.87 75.78 -29.84
C LEU A 52 32.92 75.63 -30.96
N ARG A 53 32.93 76.56 -31.91
CA ARG A 53 33.91 76.56 -33.01
C ARG A 53 35.22 77.16 -32.59
N GLU A 54 35.19 78.27 -31.86
CA GLU A 54 36.37 79.01 -31.40
C GLU A 54 37.17 78.24 -30.34
N TYR A 55 36.48 77.57 -29.42
CA TYR A 55 37.07 76.89 -28.26
C TYR A 55 36.98 75.37 -28.31
N ARG A 56 36.84 74.75 -29.49
CA ARG A 56 36.74 73.29 -29.69
C ARG A 56 37.82 72.45 -28.97
N ARG A 57 38.99 73.02 -28.69
CA ARG A 57 40.09 72.32 -27.99
C ARG A 57 40.02 72.43 -26.45
N LYS A 58 39.15 73.30 -25.92
CA LYS A 58 38.96 73.56 -24.49
C LYS A 58 37.59 73.13 -23.98
N LEU A 59 36.59 73.10 -24.86
CA LEU A 59 35.27 72.55 -24.58
C LEU A 59 35.30 71.06 -24.94
N ASP A 60 35.19 70.20 -23.94
CA ASP A 60 34.88 68.80 -24.16
C ASP A 60 33.36 68.59 -24.27
N ASP A 61 32.95 67.36 -24.55
CA ASP A 61 31.53 67.01 -24.72
C ASP A 61 30.74 67.19 -23.42
N VAL A 62 31.39 67.10 -22.25
CA VAL A 62 30.77 67.25 -20.92
C VAL A 62 30.45 68.71 -20.65
N THR A 63 31.44 69.61 -20.72
CA THR A 63 31.23 71.06 -20.56
C THR A 63 30.26 71.61 -21.61
N THR A 64 30.29 71.03 -22.82
CA THR A 64 29.33 71.39 -23.88
C THR A 64 27.89 71.00 -23.53
N SER A 65 27.71 69.82 -22.93
CA SER A 65 26.39 69.36 -22.46
C SER A 65 25.90 70.24 -21.33
N GLU A 66 26.72 70.47 -20.30
CA GLU A 66 26.38 71.30 -19.12
C GLU A 66 25.85 72.69 -19.50
N VAL A 67 26.56 73.39 -20.40
CA VAL A 67 26.19 74.75 -20.84
C VAL A 67 24.85 74.74 -21.58
N ARG A 68 24.64 73.75 -22.46
CA ARG A 68 23.36 73.59 -23.19
C ARG A 68 22.23 73.27 -22.22
N SER A 69 22.46 72.34 -21.30
CA SER A 69 21.51 71.91 -20.27
C SER A 69 21.03 73.08 -19.42
N GLN A 70 21.94 73.99 -19.03
CA GLN A 70 21.60 75.22 -18.31
C GLN A 70 20.75 76.20 -19.13
N LEU A 71 21.15 76.48 -20.38
CA LEU A 71 20.43 77.42 -21.26
C LEU A 71 19.01 76.93 -21.59
N VAL A 72 18.87 75.64 -21.95
CA VAL A 72 17.58 75.01 -22.27
C VAL A 72 16.67 74.96 -21.04
N THR A 73 17.21 74.59 -19.88
CA THR A 73 16.42 74.53 -18.65
C THR A 73 15.97 75.91 -18.18
N ALA A 74 16.81 76.94 -18.29
CA ALA A 74 16.41 78.31 -17.98
C ALA A 74 15.24 78.79 -18.85
N ARG A 75 15.24 78.45 -20.15
CA ARG A 75 14.11 78.72 -21.05
C ARG A 75 12.85 77.99 -20.61
N LEU A 76 12.97 76.74 -20.17
CA LEU A 76 11.84 75.96 -19.63
C LEU A 76 11.25 76.59 -18.36
N PHE A 77 12.07 77.10 -17.43
CA PHE A 77 11.60 77.83 -16.24
C PHE A 77 10.77 79.08 -16.60
N LEU A 78 11.24 79.88 -17.57
CA LEU A 78 10.49 81.04 -18.06
C LEU A 78 9.19 80.65 -18.78
N HIS A 79 9.24 79.55 -19.56
CA HIS A 79 8.06 78.99 -20.20
C HIS A 79 7.02 78.53 -19.17
N VAL A 80 7.41 77.75 -18.16
CA VAL A 80 6.54 77.28 -17.07
C VAL A 80 5.97 78.46 -16.28
N ALA A 81 6.79 79.45 -15.95
CA ALA A 81 6.30 80.66 -15.29
C ALA A 81 5.24 81.38 -16.15
N SER A 82 5.47 81.50 -17.47
CA SER A 82 4.49 82.12 -18.38
C SER A 82 3.20 81.31 -18.48
N HIS A 83 3.30 79.98 -18.40
CA HIS A 83 2.15 79.06 -18.42
C HIS A 83 1.30 79.15 -17.15
N ARG A 84 1.89 79.54 -16.01
CA ARG A 84 1.21 79.71 -14.72
C ARG A 84 0.62 81.10 -14.51
N ASP A 85 1.00 82.09 -15.33
CA ASP A 85 0.60 83.48 -15.16
C ASP A 85 -0.51 83.88 -16.15
N ASP A 86 -1.73 84.07 -15.65
CA ASP A 86 -2.89 84.47 -16.46
C ASP A 86 -2.82 85.91 -17.03
N ARG A 87 -1.77 86.68 -16.71
CA ARG A 87 -1.62 88.09 -17.14
C ARG A 87 -1.03 88.27 -18.56
N GLY A 88 -0.62 87.22 -19.24
CA GLY A 88 -0.02 87.28 -20.59
C GLY A 88 -0.14 85.97 -21.38
N ASP A 89 0.34 85.99 -22.63
CA ASP A 89 0.41 84.78 -23.46
C ASP A 89 1.58 83.87 -23.01
N VAL A 90 1.42 82.56 -23.21
CA VAL A 90 2.46 81.57 -22.94
C VAL A 90 3.62 81.76 -23.93
N ILE A 91 4.84 81.88 -23.41
CA ILE A 91 6.05 82.04 -24.21
C ILE A 91 6.33 80.73 -24.93
N ASP A 92 6.39 80.74 -26.26
CA ASP A 92 6.68 79.59 -27.12
C ASP A 92 5.88 78.31 -26.70
N PRO A 93 4.55 78.29 -26.93
CA PRO A 93 3.63 77.30 -26.36
C PRO A 93 3.88 75.87 -26.81
N ASN A 94 4.67 75.66 -27.87
CA ASN A 94 5.01 74.34 -28.40
C ASN A 94 6.50 73.97 -28.16
N ALA A 95 7.25 74.80 -27.43
CA ALA A 95 8.68 74.56 -27.23
C ALA A 95 8.96 73.37 -26.31
N PHE A 96 8.09 73.08 -25.34
CA PHE A 96 8.34 72.10 -24.28
C PHE A 96 7.14 71.18 -24.03
N GLU A 97 7.43 69.92 -23.76
CA GLU A 97 6.43 68.88 -23.50
C GLU A 97 5.82 69.02 -22.08
N GLU A 98 4.69 68.38 -21.84
CA GLU A 98 4.01 68.43 -20.54
C GLU A 98 4.84 67.84 -19.40
N ASP A 99 5.56 66.75 -19.66
CA ASP A 99 6.42 66.11 -18.65
C ASP A 99 7.62 67.00 -18.28
N GLU A 100 8.18 67.76 -19.24
CA GLU A 100 9.23 68.76 -18.98
C GLU A 100 8.71 69.88 -18.06
N ARG A 101 7.49 70.36 -18.29
CA ARG A 101 6.86 71.36 -17.42
C ARG A 101 6.62 70.81 -16.03
N ARG A 102 6.10 69.58 -15.91
CA ARG A 102 5.82 68.92 -14.63
C ARG A 102 7.10 68.76 -13.80
N ALA A 103 8.19 68.32 -14.42
CA ALA A 103 9.48 68.15 -13.76
C ALA A 103 10.00 69.46 -13.15
N VAL A 104 9.89 70.59 -13.86
CA VAL A 104 10.32 71.90 -13.32
C VAL A 104 9.42 72.40 -12.19
N VAL A 105 8.10 72.17 -12.30
CA VAL A 105 7.13 72.50 -11.24
C VAL A 105 7.46 71.75 -9.94
N GLU A 106 7.79 70.48 -10.06
CA GLU A 106 8.12 69.61 -8.94
C GLU A 106 9.49 69.97 -8.38
N PHE A 107 10.49 70.18 -9.24
CA PHE A 107 11.83 70.62 -8.85
C PHE A 107 11.83 71.95 -8.05
N ASP A 108 11.01 72.92 -8.45
CA ASP A 108 10.93 74.23 -7.77
C ASP A 108 10.12 74.18 -6.46
N ARG A 109 9.19 73.23 -6.30
CA ARG A 109 8.49 73.01 -5.02
C ARG A 109 9.48 72.77 -3.88
N TYR A 110 10.60 72.12 -4.18
CA TYR A 110 11.67 71.82 -3.24
C TYR A 110 12.81 72.85 -3.24
N ARG A 111 12.55 74.08 -3.69
CA ARG A 111 13.54 75.16 -3.65
C ARG A 111 13.63 75.87 -2.30
N ALA A 112 12.59 75.81 -1.46
CA ALA A 112 12.63 76.36 -0.10
C ALA A 112 13.80 75.82 0.74
N PHE A 113 14.34 74.67 0.35
CA PHE A 113 15.47 73.97 0.95
C PHE A 113 16.84 74.50 0.47
N ASP A 114 16.92 75.23 -0.66
CA ASP A 114 18.18 75.81 -1.20
C ASP A 114 18.72 77.02 -0.41
N VAL A 115 17.93 77.59 0.52
CA VAL A 115 18.18 78.91 1.11
C VAL A 115 18.88 78.86 2.48
N SER A 116 19.18 77.68 3.02
CA SER A 116 19.89 77.61 4.30
C SER A 116 21.41 77.61 4.09
N SER A 117 22.06 78.74 4.41
CA SER A 117 23.52 78.76 4.51
C SER A 117 23.98 77.78 5.61
N THR A 118 25.22 77.30 5.53
CA THR A 118 25.83 76.47 6.59
C THR A 118 25.70 77.13 7.98
N GLU A 119 25.68 78.47 8.03
CA GLU A 119 25.48 79.25 9.25
C GLU A 119 24.01 79.28 9.73
N ASP A 120 23.03 79.27 8.82
CA ASP A 120 21.60 79.16 9.14
C ASP A 120 21.20 77.77 9.61
N LEU A 121 21.80 76.73 9.00
CA LEU A 121 21.68 75.34 9.46
C LEU A 121 22.26 75.19 10.87
N GLN A 122 23.47 75.70 11.12
CA GLN A 122 24.08 75.70 12.46
C GLN A 122 23.26 76.46 13.51
N ARG A 123 22.54 77.52 13.11
CA ARG A 123 21.67 78.29 14.00
C ARG A 123 20.39 77.53 14.36
N ARG A 124 19.70 76.95 13.38
CA ARG A 124 18.48 76.14 13.60
C ARG A 124 18.77 74.88 14.41
N ILE A 125 19.93 74.24 14.17
CA ILE A 125 20.39 73.05 14.93
C ILE A 125 20.70 73.40 16.41
N ARG A 126 21.24 74.58 16.70
CA ARG A 126 21.52 75.02 18.09
C ARG A 126 20.27 75.33 18.91
N GLU A 127 19.17 75.70 18.28
CA GLU A 127 17.95 76.18 18.96
C GLU A 127 16.99 75.05 19.39
N LYS A 128 17.28 73.78 19.07
CA LYS A 128 16.46 72.60 19.41
C LYS A 128 15.00 72.73 18.97
N ASP A 129 14.77 72.89 17.68
CA ASP A 129 13.45 72.61 17.11
C ASP A 129 13.34 71.10 16.86
N ASP A 130 12.36 70.45 17.49
CA ASP A 130 11.99 69.05 17.23
C ASP A 130 11.61 68.83 15.75
N ASP A 131 11.27 69.91 15.04
CA ASP A 131 11.04 69.95 13.60
C ASP A 131 12.28 69.54 12.77
N VAL A 132 13.52 69.59 13.30
CA VAL A 132 14.75 69.34 12.51
C VAL A 132 15.00 67.84 12.26
N TYR A 133 14.59 66.96 13.17
CA TYR A 133 14.75 65.51 13.01
C TYR A 133 13.70 64.92 12.06
N GLU A 134 12.44 65.33 12.23
CA GLU A 134 11.36 64.98 11.30
C GLU A 134 11.64 65.55 9.90
N PHE A 135 12.18 66.78 9.82
CA PHE A 135 12.66 67.38 8.58
C PHE A 135 13.76 66.57 7.90
N VAL A 136 14.79 66.07 8.59
CA VAL A 136 15.89 65.33 7.97
C VAL A 136 15.45 63.94 7.47
N VAL A 137 14.58 63.24 8.23
CA VAL A 137 14.07 61.92 7.85
C VAL A 137 13.05 62.03 6.72
N GLU A 138 12.12 62.99 6.77
CA GLU A 138 11.18 63.24 5.69
C GLU A 138 11.91 63.69 4.40
N GLU A 139 12.99 64.48 4.51
CA GLU A 139 13.82 64.95 3.39
C GLU A 139 14.55 63.82 2.63
N VAL A 140 15.23 62.90 3.32
CA VAL A 140 15.98 61.82 2.66
C VAL A 140 15.02 60.82 2.00
N THR A 141 13.88 60.56 2.63
CA THR A 141 12.90 59.58 2.16
C THR A 141 12.07 60.14 1.00
N SER A 142 11.57 61.38 1.11
CA SER A 142 10.81 62.06 0.05
C SER A 142 11.64 62.30 -1.22
N GLN A 143 12.90 62.72 -1.09
CA GLN A 143 13.73 63.06 -2.27
C GLN A 143 14.19 61.83 -3.05
N THR A 144 14.30 60.66 -2.40
CA THR A 144 14.67 59.40 -3.06
C THR A 144 13.51 58.81 -3.85
N ASP A 145 12.29 58.86 -3.28
CA ASP A 145 11.07 58.36 -3.92
C ASP A 145 10.62 59.22 -5.11
N ASP A 146 10.70 60.55 -4.99
CA ASP A 146 10.27 61.48 -6.05
C ASP A 146 11.26 61.47 -7.23
N ARG A 147 12.58 61.32 -6.99
CA ARG A 147 13.59 61.13 -8.05
C ARG A 147 13.28 59.91 -8.92
N SER A 148 12.93 58.78 -8.29
CA SER A 148 12.59 57.54 -9.00
C SER A 148 11.27 57.69 -9.78
N SER A 149 10.30 58.45 -9.24
CA SER A 149 9.01 58.64 -9.91
C SER A 149 9.08 59.56 -11.14
N VAL A 150 9.87 60.63 -11.11
CA VAL A 150 9.96 61.62 -12.20
C VAL A 150 11.03 61.28 -13.23
N LEU A 151 12.16 60.71 -12.81
CA LEU A 151 13.33 60.57 -13.69
C LEU A 151 13.51 59.14 -14.24
N GLU A 152 12.97 58.11 -13.57
CA GLU A 152 13.16 56.68 -13.92
C GLU A 152 11.93 56.03 -14.58
N GLY A 153 10.84 56.79 -14.78
CA GLY A 153 9.64 56.30 -15.46
C GLY A 153 9.89 55.88 -16.92
N ARG A 154 9.54 54.64 -17.26
CA ARG A 154 9.74 54.01 -18.60
C ARG A 154 9.11 54.75 -19.80
N ASP A 155 8.27 55.77 -19.58
CA ASP A 155 7.55 56.55 -20.61
C ASP A 155 7.97 58.04 -20.68
N ASN A 156 9.06 58.44 -20.02
CA ASN A 156 9.40 59.86 -19.86
C ASN A 156 9.90 60.52 -21.17
N ARG A 157 9.27 61.63 -21.58
CA ARG A 157 9.59 62.39 -22.81
C ARG A 157 10.38 63.68 -22.55
N ILE A 158 11.09 63.78 -21.43
CA ILE A 158 11.94 64.92 -21.11
C ILE A 158 13.23 64.87 -21.95
N ARG A 159 13.65 66.00 -22.51
CA ARG A 159 14.94 66.09 -23.21
C ARG A 159 16.10 65.76 -22.26
N THR A 160 17.09 65.03 -22.77
CA THR A 160 18.34 64.68 -22.04
C THR A 160 19.00 65.90 -21.41
N ALA A 161 19.05 67.03 -22.12
CA ALA A 161 19.64 68.27 -21.58
C ALA A 161 18.91 68.82 -20.34
N VAL A 162 17.59 68.65 -20.23
CA VAL A 162 16.83 69.06 -19.03
C VAL A 162 17.03 68.03 -17.92
N MET A 163 17.04 66.73 -18.26
CA MET A 163 17.33 65.65 -17.32
C MET A 163 18.71 65.79 -16.67
N ASP A 164 19.74 66.06 -17.48
CA ASP A 164 21.13 66.19 -17.01
C ASP A 164 21.26 67.34 -16.00
N TYR A 165 20.72 68.53 -16.31
CA TYR A 165 20.76 69.66 -15.39
C TYR A 165 20.00 69.39 -14.08
N LEU A 166 18.80 68.79 -14.17
CA LEU A 166 18.02 68.48 -12.98
C LEU A 166 18.71 67.42 -12.13
N ASN A 167 19.28 66.36 -12.74
CA ASN A 167 20.04 65.32 -12.05
C ASN A 167 21.25 65.88 -11.31
N ASP A 168 22.07 66.69 -11.99
CA ASP A 168 23.26 67.29 -11.38
C ASP A 168 22.87 68.18 -10.18
N ARG A 169 21.77 68.94 -10.30
CA ARG A 169 21.29 69.78 -9.20
C ARG A 169 20.62 69.00 -8.07
N TYR A 170 19.94 67.88 -8.37
CA TYR A 170 19.47 66.96 -7.34
C TYR A 170 20.63 66.35 -6.58
N GLN A 171 21.70 65.94 -7.27
CA GLN A 171 22.89 65.39 -6.62
C GLN A 171 23.57 66.43 -5.73
N GLU A 172 23.75 67.67 -6.21
CA GLU A 172 24.29 68.75 -5.37
C GLU A 172 23.44 69.07 -4.14
N ARG A 173 22.11 68.87 -4.21
CA ARG A 173 21.21 69.03 -3.07
C ARG A 173 21.36 67.87 -2.08
N ILE A 174 21.44 66.64 -2.56
CA ILE A 174 21.72 65.45 -1.74
C ILE A 174 23.05 65.62 -1.00
N ASP A 175 24.12 66.01 -1.70
CA ASP A 175 25.45 66.19 -1.12
C ASP A 175 25.43 67.28 0.00
N ARG A 176 24.66 68.36 -0.17
CA ARG A 176 24.49 69.39 0.88
C ARG A 176 23.64 68.91 2.05
N SER A 177 22.63 68.10 1.80
CA SER A 177 21.82 67.47 2.84
C SER A 177 22.67 66.48 3.66
N GLU A 178 23.51 65.68 3.01
CA GLU A 178 24.48 64.79 3.67
C GLU A 178 25.52 65.56 4.50
N GLU A 179 26.00 66.71 4.01
CA GLU A 179 26.90 67.61 4.75
C GLU A 179 26.21 68.24 5.98
N ALA A 180 24.93 68.62 5.85
CA ALA A 180 24.11 69.14 6.95
C ALA A 180 23.85 68.08 8.03
N VAL A 181 23.57 66.84 7.61
CA VAL A 181 23.47 65.67 8.49
C VAL A 181 24.81 65.48 9.21
N SER A 182 25.93 65.39 8.49
CA SER A 182 27.27 65.22 9.07
C SER A 182 27.62 66.28 10.13
N LEU A 183 27.25 67.54 9.93
CA LEU A 183 27.42 68.62 10.90
C LEU A 183 26.55 68.47 12.15
N TYR A 184 25.33 67.95 12.02
CA TYR A 184 24.45 67.59 13.14
C TYR A 184 25.05 66.46 13.98
N ILE A 185 25.54 65.38 13.33
CA ILE A 185 26.26 64.25 13.94
C ILE A 185 27.44 64.74 14.78
N GLN A 186 28.20 65.70 14.25
CA GLN A 186 29.43 66.20 14.84
C GLN A 186 29.21 67.09 16.09
N HIS A 187 28.04 67.73 16.22
CA HIS A 187 27.72 68.64 17.33
C HIS A 187 26.91 68.00 18.47
N HIS A 188 26.10 66.98 18.19
CA HIS A 188 25.21 66.35 19.18
C HIS A 188 25.65 64.95 19.64
N GLY A 189 26.56 64.30 18.90
CA GLY A 189 27.03 62.95 19.23
C GLY A 189 25.98 61.90 18.89
N LEU A 190 26.37 60.93 18.06
CA LEU A 190 25.46 59.92 17.50
C LEU A 190 25.59 58.46 17.99
N PRO A 191 26.14 58.06 19.17
CA PRO A 191 26.34 56.62 19.35
C PRO A 191 25.11 55.77 19.75
N ASN A 192 24.09 56.27 20.47
CA ASN A 192 23.26 55.32 21.25
C ASN A 192 21.82 55.04 20.76
N VAL A 193 21.12 55.99 20.11
CA VAL A 193 19.72 55.78 19.70
C VAL A 193 19.61 55.06 18.35
N ILE A 194 20.53 55.39 17.43
CA ILE A 194 20.56 54.81 16.08
C ILE A 194 21.06 53.36 16.11
N GLU A 195 22.03 53.03 16.97
CA GLU A 195 22.52 51.65 17.13
C GLU A 195 21.40 50.70 17.62
N GLY A 196 20.46 51.17 18.46
CA GLY A 196 19.33 50.37 18.92
C GLY A 196 18.28 50.06 17.85
N ILE A 197 17.98 51.02 16.97
CA ILE A 197 17.06 50.85 15.85
C ILE A 197 17.75 50.08 14.71
N GLU A 198 19.00 50.40 14.40
CA GLU A 198 19.80 49.68 13.40
C GLU A 198 19.93 48.20 13.76
N ASN A 199 20.23 47.86 15.02
CA ASN A 199 20.27 46.47 15.46
C ASN A 199 18.90 45.77 15.36
N ALA A 200 17.79 46.47 15.63
CA ALA A 200 16.44 45.90 15.50
C ALA A 200 16.03 45.70 14.03
N VAL A 201 16.39 46.64 13.16
CA VAL A 201 16.19 46.57 11.71
C VAL A 201 17.08 45.49 11.09
N GLU A 202 18.33 45.38 11.52
CA GLU A 202 19.27 44.34 11.10
C GLU A 202 18.76 42.95 11.53
N ALA A 203 18.39 42.77 12.80
CA ALA A 203 17.79 41.51 13.27
C ALA A 203 16.48 41.16 12.54
N THR A 204 15.68 42.16 12.18
CA THR A 204 14.46 41.98 11.38
C THR A 204 14.78 41.57 9.94
N ALA A 205 15.81 42.16 9.34
CA ALA A 205 16.28 41.81 8.00
C ALA A 205 16.85 40.38 7.95
N GLU A 206 17.67 40.02 8.95
CA GLU A 206 18.19 38.65 9.09
C GLU A 206 17.06 37.63 9.37
N GLY A 207 16.07 38.00 10.17
CA GLY A 207 14.88 37.19 10.41
C GLY A 207 14.08 36.96 9.13
N ALA A 208 13.95 37.99 8.28
CA ALA A 208 13.27 37.90 7.00
C ALA A 208 14.04 37.02 6.00
N GLU A 209 15.37 37.14 5.95
CA GLU A 209 16.25 36.31 5.12
C GLU A 209 16.13 34.83 5.51
N ARG A 210 16.34 34.49 6.80
CA ARG A 210 16.18 33.12 7.31
C ARG A 210 14.81 32.54 6.99
N ARG A 211 13.75 33.35 7.12
CA ARG A 211 12.38 32.90 6.82
C ARG A 211 12.18 32.62 5.33
N GLN A 212 12.77 33.42 4.45
CA GLN A 212 12.73 33.21 2.99
C GLN A 212 13.54 31.99 2.57
N GLU A 213 14.73 31.78 3.14
CA GLU A 213 15.52 30.57 2.92
C GLU A 213 14.76 29.30 3.32
N VAL A 214 14.10 29.32 4.49
CA VAL A 214 13.23 28.23 4.92
C VAL A 214 12.06 28.02 3.96
N GLU A 215 11.44 29.10 3.45
CA GLU A 215 10.35 28.98 2.48
C GLU A 215 10.78 28.26 1.18
N GLU A 216 11.88 28.71 0.58
CA GLU A 216 12.41 28.14 -0.65
C GLU A 216 12.82 26.68 -0.44
N ALA A 217 13.51 26.39 0.66
CA ALA A 217 14.00 25.05 0.95
C ALA A 217 12.85 24.08 1.27
N VAL A 218 11.80 24.52 1.97
CA VAL A 218 10.59 23.69 2.22
C VAL A 218 9.90 23.36 0.91
N ARG A 219 9.74 24.36 0.03
CA ARG A 219 9.10 24.17 -1.27
C ARG A 219 9.84 23.14 -2.10
N THR A 220 11.17 23.25 -2.20
CA THR A 220 11.99 22.28 -2.94
C THR A 220 11.84 20.86 -2.38
N GLN A 221 11.89 20.69 -1.05
CA GLN A 221 11.77 19.37 -0.44
C GLN A 221 10.38 18.75 -0.65
N LEU A 222 9.31 19.53 -0.53
CA LEU A 222 7.94 19.03 -0.72
C LEU A 222 7.63 18.72 -2.18
N ASP A 223 8.12 19.53 -3.12
CA ASP A 223 7.95 19.28 -4.55
C ASP A 223 8.64 17.96 -4.96
N ASP A 224 9.87 17.74 -4.51
CA ASP A 224 10.65 16.52 -4.79
C ASP A 224 10.02 15.27 -4.12
N LEU A 225 9.54 15.42 -2.89
CA LEU A 225 8.84 14.35 -2.18
C LEU A 225 7.49 14.01 -2.83
N SER A 226 6.74 15.02 -3.27
CA SER A 226 5.46 14.84 -3.95
C SER A 226 5.63 14.12 -5.29
N GLU A 227 6.68 14.43 -6.07
CA GLU A 227 6.97 13.70 -7.31
C GLU A 227 7.33 12.23 -7.08
N ARG A 228 7.97 11.89 -5.96
CA ARG A 228 8.32 10.51 -5.62
C ARG A 228 7.14 9.68 -5.10
N ILE A 229 6.32 10.23 -4.21
CA ILE A 229 5.24 9.49 -3.54
C ILE A 229 4.00 9.30 -4.44
N HIS A 230 3.74 10.20 -5.39
CA HIS A 230 2.53 10.16 -6.22
C HIS A 230 2.76 9.53 -7.61
N ALA A 231 2.44 8.24 -7.75
CA ALA A 231 1.65 7.69 -8.87
C ALA A 231 1.61 6.15 -8.88
N SER A 232 2.62 5.46 -8.34
CA SER A 232 2.81 4.03 -8.59
C SER A 232 2.18 3.12 -7.52
N LEU A 233 2.36 3.48 -6.25
CA LEU A 233 2.15 2.55 -5.13
C LEU A 233 0.69 2.16 -4.84
N ARG A 234 -0.26 3.09 -4.97
CA ARG A 234 -1.67 2.79 -4.65
C ARG A 234 -2.31 1.86 -5.66
N ASP A 235 -1.86 1.91 -6.91
CA ASP A 235 -2.37 1.08 -7.99
C ASP A 235 -1.71 -0.31 -7.93
N GLN A 236 -0.41 -0.38 -7.64
CA GLN A 236 0.29 -1.62 -7.32
C GLN A 236 -0.31 -2.34 -6.10
N GLU A 237 -0.59 -1.63 -4.99
CA GLU A 237 -1.21 -2.23 -3.79
C GLU A 237 -2.60 -2.81 -4.08
N ARG A 238 -3.40 -2.14 -4.92
CA ARG A 238 -4.70 -2.68 -5.33
C ARG A 238 -4.56 -3.89 -6.24
N ALA A 239 -3.55 -3.92 -7.11
CA ALA A 239 -3.26 -5.07 -7.95
C ALA A 239 -2.90 -6.28 -7.08
N ILE A 240 -1.90 -6.14 -6.21
CA ILE A 240 -1.43 -7.20 -5.29
C ILE A 240 -2.57 -7.69 -4.40
N ARG A 241 -3.38 -6.81 -3.80
CA ARG A 241 -4.54 -7.26 -3.02
C ARG A 241 -5.60 -7.95 -3.88
N GLY A 242 -5.76 -7.52 -5.13
CA GLY A 242 -6.63 -8.19 -6.10
C GLY A 242 -6.15 -9.61 -6.39
N ASP A 243 -4.84 -9.79 -6.54
CA ASP A 243 -4.23 -11.09 -6.81
C ASP A 243 -4.28 -12.00 -5.57
N ILE A 244 -3.98 -11.47 -4.37
CA ILE A 244 -4.17 -12.16 -3.08
C ILE A 244 -5.63 -12.61 -2.94
N ALA A 245 -6.60 -11.73 -3.19
CA ALA A 245 -8.02 -12.07 -3.11
C ALA A 245 -8.45 -13.10 -4.19
N GLY A 246 -7.84 -13.03 -5.38
CA GLY A 246 -8.03 -14.00 -6.45
C GLY A 246 -7.53 -15.40 -6.05
N ILE A 247 -6.32 -15.49 -5.50
CA ILE A 247 -5.73 -16.72 -4.98
C ILE A 247 -6.57 -17.26 -3.81
N GLN A 248 -6.97 -16.40 -2.86
CA GLN A 248 -7.87 -16.79 -1.77
C GLN A 248 -9.21 -17.33 -2.28
N GLY A 249 -9.76 -16.73 -3.34
CA GLY A 249 -10.97 -17.20 -3.99
C GLY A 249 -10.79 -18.55 -4.69
N GLU A 250 -9.65 -18.76 -5.35
CA GLU A 250 -9.29 -20.06 -5.94
C GLU A 250 -9.10 -21.13 -4.85
N VAL A 251 -8.40 -20.83 -3.75
CA VAL A 251 -8.25 -21.73 -2.60
C VAL A 251 -9.61 -22.05 -1.95
N ALA A 252 -10.47 -21.06 -1.74
CA ALA A 252 -11.81 -21.28 -1.20
C ALA A 252 -12.72 -22.05 -2.16
N ALA A 253 -12.56 -21.87 -3.47
CA ALA A 253 -13.25 -22.66 -4.48
C ALA A 253 -12.73 -24.11 -4.49
N MET A 254 -11.44 -24.34 -4.26
CA MET A 254 -10.88 -25.69 -4.07
C MET A 254 -11.39 -26.35 -2.80
N GLU A 255 -11.60 -25.58 -1.73
CA GLU A 255 -12.25 -26.05 -0.49
C GLU A 255 -13.76 -26.33 -0.70
N GLY A 256 -14.41 -25.68 -1.67
CA GLY A 256 -15.87 -25.71 -1.88
C GLY A 256 -16.39 -26.56 -3.05
N ASP A 257 -15.62 -26.73 -4.14
CA ASP A 257 -16.02 -27.39 -5.38
C ASP A 257 -15.40 -28.79 -5.52
N LYS A 258 -16.27 -29.79 -5.59
CA LYS A 258 -16.04 -31.19 -5.20
C LYS A 258 -15.46 -32.09 -6.30
N GLY A 259 -14.73 -31.53 -7.27
CA GLY A 259 -14.22 -32.32 -8.40
C GLY A 259 -13.38 -31.55 -9.44
N ALA A 260 -12.89 -30.34 -9.14
CA ALA A 260 -11.96 -29.66 -10.03
C ALA A 260 -10.55 -30.24 -9.83
N ALA A 261 -9.88 -30.59 -10.92
CA ALA A 261 -8.47 -30.96 -10.90
C ALA A 261 -7.68 -29.81 -10.26
N VAL A 262 -7.02 -30.10 -9.14
CA VAL A 262 -6.30 -29.09 -8.36
C VAL A 262 -4.97 -28.81 -9.05
N ASP A 263 -4.83 -27.59 -9.60
CA ASP A 263 -3.61 -27.11 -10.24
C ASP A 263 -2.77 -26.35 -9.18
N THR A 264 -2.17 -27.10 -8.26
CA THR A 264 -1.32 -26.54 -7.19
C THR A 264 -0.08 -25.86 -7.75
N GLU A 265 0.49 -26.38 -8.82
CA GLU A 265 1.67 -25.79 -9.47
C GLU A 265 1.37 -24.39 -10.00
N ARG A 266 0.15 -24.16 -10.52
CA ARG A 266 -0.34 -22.83 -10.88
C ARG A 266 -0.56 -21.92 -9.67
N LEU A 267 -1.07 -22.44 -8.55
CA LEU A 267 -1.23 -21.65 -7.32
C LEU A 267 0.12 -21.25 -6.72
N GLU A 268 1.07 -22.18 -6.65
CA GLU A 268 2.44 -21.94 -6.19
C GLU A 268 3.15 -20.94 -7.10
N SER A 269 3.02 -21.08 -8.42
CA SER A 269 3.57 -20.11 -9.38
C SER A 269 2.98 -18.71 -9.20
N LYS A 270 1.66 -18.60 -8.97
CA LYS A 270 1.01 -17.31 -8.69
C LYS A 270 1.42 -16.75 -7.33
N LEU A 271 1.61 -17.61 -6.33
CA LEU A 271 2.08 -17.21 -5.01
C LEU A 271 3.51 -16.68 -5.09
N ASP A 272 4.39 -17.32 -5.85
CA ASP A 272 5.76 -16.85 -6.12
C ASP A 272 5.79 -15.52 -6.89
N GLU A 273 4.89 -15.34 -7.86
CA GLU A 273 4.71 -14.08 -8.57
C GLU A 273 4.29 -12.96 -7.61
N VAL A 274 3.26 -13.21 -6.79
CA VAL A 274 2.82 -12.27 -5.75
C VAL A 274 3.91 -12.02 -4.71
N ALA A 275 4.69 -13.03 -4.32
CA ALA A 275 5.81 -12.87 -3.38
C ALA A 275 6.88 -11.93 -3.95
N THR A 276 7.18 -12.06 -5.24
CA THR A 276 8.12 -11.19 -5.96
C THR A 276 7.61 -9.76 -6.03
N GLU A 277 6.32 -9.57 -6.33
CA GLU A 277 5.67 -8.26 -6.37
C GLU A 277 5.60 -7.60 -4.98
N VAL A 278 5.28 -8.38 -3.94
CA VAL A 278 5.26 -7.92 -2.55
C VAL A 278 6.65 -7.45 -2.13
N GLU A 279 7.71 -8.19 -2.45
CA GLU A 279 9.08 -7.76 -2.11
C GLU A 279 9.51 -6.51 -2.90
N ALA A 280 9.15 -6.40 -4.18
CA ALA A 280 9.41 -5.20 -4.97
C ALA A 280 8.73 -3.96 -4.36
N VAL A 281 7.46 -4.07 -3.99
CA VAL A 281 6.71 -2.98 -3.33
C VAL A 281 7.28 -2.67 -1.95
N ARG A 282 7.79 -3.67 -1.21
CA ARG A 282 8.47 -3.43 0.07
C ARG A 282 9.74 -2.61 -0.09
N GLU A 283 10.60 -2.96 -1.06
CA GLU A 283 11.82 -2.19 -1.31
C GLU A 283 11.49 -0.75 -1.73
N GLU A 284 10.49 -0.57 -2.60
CA GLU A 284 9.99 0.76 -2.99
C GLU A 284 9.48 1.54 -1.76
N ARG A 285 8.69 0.91 -0.88
CA ARG A 285 8.22 1.52 0.38
C ARG A 285 9.34 1.85 1.36
N ARG A 286 10.37 1.00 1.49
CA ARG A 286 11.52 1.31 2.35
C ARG A 286 12.26 2.54 1.83
N ALA A 287 12.39 2.68 0.51
CA ALA A 287 12.97 3.88 -0.10
C ALA A 287 12.11 5.12 0.17
N ASP A 288 10.78 5.01 0.07
CA ASP A 288 9.87 6.13 0.33
C ASP A 288 9.82 6.54 1.80
N VAL A 289 9.84 5.56 2.72
CA VAL A 289 9.94 5.83 4.16
C VAL A 289 11.26 6.53 4.48
N ALA A 290 12.37 6.08 3.90
CA ALA A 290 13.66 6.74 4.08
C ALA A 290 13.67 8.17 3.52
N ALA A 291 13.02 8.40 2.38
CA ALA A 291 12.85 9.74 1.81
C ALA A 291 11.98 10.64 2.70
N LEU A 292 10.93 10.08 3.31
CA LEU A 292 10.09 10.79 4.28
C LEU A 292 10.85 11.13 5.56
N ASP A 293 11.67 10.21 6.08
CA ASP A 293 12.53 10.47 7.24
C ASP A 293 13.52 11.60 6.94
N GLU A 294 14.19 11.58 5.79
CA GLU A 294 15.10 12.65 5.36
C GLU A 294 14.37 14.01 5.24
N ALA A 295 13.15 14.01 4.70
CA ALA A 295 12.34 15.22 4.61
C ALA A 295 11.90 15.72 5.99
N ILE A 296 11.49 14.82 6.90
CA ILE A 296 11.09 15.16 8.27
C ILE A 296 12.29 15.74 9.03
N ASP A 297 13.45 15.11 8.95
CA ASP A 297 14.68 15.60 9.60
C ASP A 297 15.06 16.99 9.05
N GLY A 298 15.06 17.15 7.72
CA GLY A 298 15.39 18.44 7.09
C GLY A 298 14.39 19.56 7.40
N LEU A 299 13.11 19.24 7.65
CA LEU A 299 12.11 20.21 8.11
C LEU A 299 12.23 20.50 9.61
N ALA A 300 12.62 19.52 10.42
CA ALA A 300 12.89 19.69 11.84
C ALA A 300 14.08 20.63 12.07
N ASP A 301 15.17 20.45 11.31
CA ASP A 301 16.34 21.35 11.34
C ASP A 301 15.94 22.80 11.00
N LYS A 302 15.11 22.99 9.97
CA LYS A 302 14.61 24.32 9.60
C LYS A 302 13.69 24.92 10.66
N ARG A 303 12.91 24.08 11.35
CA ARG A 303 12.09 24.53 12.47
C ARG A 303 12.97 25.02 13.62
N GLU A 304 14.07 24.34 13.90
CA GLU A 304 15.08 24.78 14.87
C GLU A 304 15.68 26.13 14.44
N THR A 305 16.05 26.31 13.17
CA THR A 305 16.50 27.61 12.64
C THR A 305 15.49 28.74 12.87
N LEU A 306 14.19 28.48 12.71
CA LEU A 306 13.15 29.47 12.99
C LEU A 306 12.97 29.71 14.50
N ASP A 307 13.10 28.67 15.33
CA ASP A 307 13.04 28.79 16.79
C ASP A 307 14.21 29.66 17.30
N ASP A 308 15.42 29.48 16.76
CA ASP A 308 16.60 30.30 17.04
C ASP A 308 16.39 31.76 16.60
N ALA A 309 15.90 31.98 15.37
CA ALA A 309 15.60 33.32 14.85
C ALA A 309 14.53 34.04 15.69
N LEU A 310 13.53 33.30 16.19
CA LEU A 310 12.51 33.83 17.09
C LEU A 310 13.10 34.26 18.44
N GLU A 311 14.03 33.48 19.01
CA GLU A 311 14.73 33.86 20.25
C GLU A 311 15.62 35.09 20.04
N GLU A 312 16.47 35.09 19.02
CA GLU A 312 17.35 36.21 18.68
C GLU A 312 16.56 37.51 18.47
N LEU A 313 15.51 37.47 17.65
CA LEU A 313 14.68 38.65 17.37
C LEU A 313 13.90 39.12 18.61
N THR A 314 13.46 38.19 19.46
CA THR A 314 12.80 38.54 20.73
C THR A 314 13.77 39.23 21.70
N GLU A 315 15.02 38.79 21.77
CA GLU A 315 16.04 39.43 22.60
C GLU A 315 16.42 40.81 22.06
N ALA A 316 16.66 40.92 20.75
CA ALA A 316 16.96 42.17 20.06
C ALA A 316 15.84 43.21 20.26
N GLY A 317 14.57 42.81 20.09
CA GLY A 317 13.42 43.69 20.32
C GLY A 317 13.34 44.20 21.76
N ARG A 318 13.50 43.31 22.75
CA ARG A 318 13.49 43.71 24.17
C ARG A 318 14.62 44.69 24.50
N GLU A 319 15.78 44.51 23.89
CA GLU A 319 16.92 45.37 24.10
C GLU A 319 16.74 46.74 23.45
N ALA A 320 16.20 46.79 22.24
CA ALA A 320 15.87 48.02 21.54
C ALA A 320 14.81 48.83 22.31
N THR A 321 13.71 48.21 22.74
CA THR A 321 12.67 48.87 23.55
C THR A 321 13.23 49.37 24.88
N ARG A 322 14.09 48.59 25.56
CA ARG A 322 14.72 49.01 26.83
C ARG A 322 15.61 50.24 26.64
N ARG A 323 16.46 50.25 25.61
CA ARG A 323 17.34 51.39 25.31
C ARG A 323 16.53 52.65 24.95
N ALA A 324 15.52 52.51 24.10
CA ALA A 324 14.66 53.63 23.71
C ALA A 324 13.90 54.24 24.91
N ALA A 325 13.46 53.41 25.86
CA ALA A 325 12.83 53.85 27.10
C ALA A 325 13.79 54.57 28.07
N ASP A 326 15.03 54.08 28.21
CA ASP A 326 16.07 54.71 29.04
C ASP A 326 16.52 56.07 28.48
N GLU A 327 16.41 56.27 27.17
CA GLU A 327 16.86 57.49 26.47
C GLU A 327 15.74 58.53 26.22
N ALA A 328 14.54 58.29 26.73
CA ALA A 328 13.38 59.20 26.64
C ALA A 328 12.98 59.60 25.20
N ALA A 329 13.21 58.70 24.23
CA ALA A 329 12.77 58.87 22.84
C ALA A 329 11.33 58.33 22.69
N GLU A 330 10.33 59.11 23.12
CA GLU A 330 8.91 58.79 22.91
C GLU A 330 8.62 58.70 21.39
N GLY A 331 7.98 57.61 20.95
CA GLY A 331 7.68 57.29 19.54
C GLY A 331 8.62 56.26 18.91
N VAL A 332 9.95 56.41 19.11
CA VAL A 332 10.96 55.48 18.56
C VAL A 332 10.85 54.08 19.16
N ALA A 333 10.54 54.00 20.45
CA ALA A 333 10.32 52.72 21.13
C ALA A 333 9.10 51.96 20.57
N ASP A 334 8.05 52.70 20.20
CA ASP A 334 6.80 52.14 19.69
C ASP A 334 6.98 51.62 18.26
N ASP A 335 7.68 52.37 17.40
CA ASP A 335 7.99 51.95 16.02
C ASP A 335 8.88 50.70 15.97
N ALA A 336 9.91 50.64 16.84
CA ALA A 336 10.78 49.47 16.94
C ALA A 336 10.03 48.24 17.51
N GLU A 337 9.15 48.44 18.48
CA GLU A 337 8.29 47.37 19.00
C GLU A 337 7.32 46.85 17.94
N GLU A 338 6.74 47.74 17.12
CA GLU A 338 5.84 47.35 16.03
C GLU A 338 6.56 46.51 14.97
N ILE A 339 7.70 46.98 14.47
CA ILE A 339 8.48 46.29 13.43
C ILE A 339 8.88 44.88 13.90
N VAL A 340 9.46 44.77 15.09
CA VAL A 340 9.87 43.47 15.66
C VAL A 340 8.67 42.58 15.92
N SER A 341 7.56 43.11 16.42
CA SER A 341 6.34 42.33 16.70
C SER A 341 5.72 41.75 15.42
N GLN A 342 5.69 42.52 14.33
CA GLN A 342 5.21 42.03 13.03
C GLN A 342 6.08 40.87 12.52
N GLU A 343 7.39 41.00 12.62
CA GLU A 343 8.33 39.99 12.14
C GLU A 343 8.31 38.71 13.00
N LEU A 344 8.22 38.86 14.33
CA LEU A 344 8.00 37.74 15.25
C LEU A 344 6.70 36.99 14.93
N GLN A 345 5.63 37.70 14.58
CA GLN A 345 4.37 37.06 14.19
C GLN A 345 4.54 36.25 12.91
N ARG A 346 5.17 36.80 11.88
CA ARG A 346 5.42 36.10 10.62
C ARG A 346 6.31 34.86 10.80
N LEU A 347 7.35 34.92 11.65
CA LEU A 347 8.18 33.76 11.99
C LEU A 347 7.38 32.69 12.74
N ARG A 348 6.51 33.07 13.68
CA ARG A 348 5.62 32.14 14.39
C ARG A 348 4.64 31.45 13.45
N ASP A 349 4.00 32.21 12.57
CA ASP A 349 3.07 31.67 11.58
C ASP A 349 3.78 30.63 10.69
N ARG A 350 5.02 30.91 10.28
CA ARG A 350 5.83 29.97 9.48
C ARG A 350 6.24 28.72 10.25
N ARG A 351 6.61 28.87 11.52
CA ARG A 351 6.91 27.73 12.40
C ARG A 351 5.68 26.83 12.59
N GLU A 352 4.49 27.42 12.78
CA GLU A 352 3.25 26.65 12.91
C GLU A 352 2.90 25.90 11.62
N GLU A 353 3.17 26.50 10.46
CA GLU A 353 3.06 25.82 9.16
C GLU A 353 4.00 24.61 9.06
N LEU A 354 5.26 24.76 9.47
CA LEU A 354 6.23 23.66 9.53
C LEU A 354 5.81 22.54 10.48
N ASP A 355 5.35 22.87 11.69
CA ASP A 355 4.84 21.90 12.66
C ASP A 355 3.62 21.12 12.09
N GLY A 356 2.77 21.81 11.33
CA GLY A 356 1.66 21.21 10.59
C GLY A 356 2.11 20.22 9.52
N GLU A 357 3.13 20.58 8.73
CA GLU A 357 3.66 19.74 7.67
C GLU A 357 4.46 18.55 8.22
N LEU A 358 5.30 18.74 9.25
CA LEU A 358 5.96 17.66 9.99
C LEU A 358 4.96 16.63 10.52
N SER A 359 3.87 17.12 11.12
CA SER A 359 2.78 16.26 11.60
C SER A 359 2.10 15.50 10.46
N ARG A 360 1.94 16.12 9.30
CA ARG A 360 1.36 15.50 8.10
C ARG A 360 2.28 14.40 7.55
N LEU A 361 3.56 14.68 7.37
CA LEU A 361 4.54 13.74 6.85
C LEU A 361 4.74 12.55 7.79
N SER A 362 4.84 12.80 9.10
CA SER A 362 4.95 11.73 10.11
C SER A 362 3.76 10.76 10.05
N ARG A 363 2.54 11.28 9.89
CA ARG A 363 1.34 10.44 9.71
C ARG A 363 1.36 9.66 8.41
N GLU A 364 1.92 10.22 7.33
CA GLU A 364 2.02 9.52 6.06
C GLU A 364 3.07 8.41 6.12
N ARG A 365 4.20 8.66 6.79
CA ARG A 365 5.22 7.64 7.08
C ARG A 365 4.62 6.46 7.85
N GLU A 366 3.94 6.72 8.98
CA GLU A 366 3.29 5.67 9.78
C GLU A 366 2.27 4.87 8.95
N ARG A 367 1.53 5.52 8.05
CA ARG A 367 0.59 4.84 7.16
C ARG A 367 1.30 3.92 6.16
N LEU A 368 2.41 4.37 5.59
CA LEU A 368 3.19 3.57 4.63
C LEU A 368 3.82 2.34 5.29
N GLU A 369 4.38 2.51 6.49
CA GLU A 369 4.89 1.40 7.32
C GLU A 369 3.77 0.39 7.62
N ALA A 370 2.66 0.86 8.22
CA ALA A 370 1.56 -0.02 8.62
C ALA A 370 0.88 -0.75 7.45
N ALA A 371 0.84 -0.13 6.27
CA ALA A 371 0.32 -0.79 5.07
C ALA A 371 1.31 -1.81 4.49
N GLY A 372 2.63 -1.62 4.69
CA GLY A 372 3.66 -2.61 4.32
C GLY A 372 3.55 -3.86 5.18
N ASP A 373 3.51 -3.68 6.50
CA ASP A 373 3.34 -4.77 7.48
C ASP A 373 2.05 -5.57 7.25
N ARG A 374 0.98 -4.88 6.84
CA ARG A 374 -0.30 -5.54 6.52
C ARG A 374 -0.20 -6.44 5.30
N LEU A 375 0.41 -5.97 4.21
CA LEU A 375 0.60 -6.78 3.00
C LEU A 375 1.47 -8.00 3.29
N GLU A 376 2.51 -7.84 4.12
CA GLU A 376 3.34 -8.93 4.60
C GLU A 376 2.53 -9.98 5.34
N THR A 377 1.75 -9.54 6.33
CA THR A 377 0.90 -10.44 7.11
C THR A 377 -0.13 -11.16 6.23
N GLU A 378 -0.76 -10.44 5.29
CA GLU A 378 -1.73 -11.02 4.34
C GLU A 378 -1.08 -12.08 3.43
N HIS A 379 0.14 -11.82 2.95
CA HIS A 379 0.91 -12.78 2.15
C HIS A 379 1.35 -14.00 2.96
N GLU A 380 1.89 -13.82 4.17
CA GLU A 380 2.31 -14.94 5.03
C GLU A 380 1.16 -15.89 5.37
N VAL A 381 0.00 -15.33 5.74
CA VAL A 381 -1.21 -16.12 6.04
C VAL A 381 -1.68 -16.89 4.81
N LEU A 382 -1.61 -16.26 3.62
CA LEU A 382 -1.98 -16.91 2.37
C LEU A 382 -0.99 -18.03 2.01
N SER A 383 0.31 -17.76 2.14
CA SER A 383 1.38 -18.75 1.90
C SER A 383 1.20 -19.96 2.80
N GLU A 384 1.03 -19.75 4.11
CA GLU A 384 0.83 -20.85 5.05
C GLU A 384 -0.42 -21.67 4.70
N ARG A 385 -1.48 -21.01 4.22
CA ARG A 385 -2.71 -21.68 3.80
C ARG A 385 -2.51 -22.47 2.51
N VAL A 386 -1.80 -21.93 1.53
CA VAL A 386 -1.44 -22.64 0.28
C VAL A 386 -0.53 -23.83 0.62
N ASP A 387 0.49 -23.65 1.45
CA ASP A 387 1.37 -24.73 1.92
C ASP A 387 0.60 -25.84 2.61
N ARG A 388 -0.41 -25.50 3.43
CA ARG A 388 -1.28 -26.47 4.10
C ARG A 388 -2.12 -27.25 3.10
N VAL A 389 -2.62 -26.59 2.05
CA VAL A 389 -3.36 -27.23 0.95
C VAL A 389 -2.42 -28.11 0.11
N SER A 390 -1.25 -27.62 -0.30
CA SER A 390 -0.22 -28.37 -1.03
C SER A 390 0.28 -29.58 -0.26
N ALA A 391 0.54 -29.46 1.05
CA ALA A 391 0.99 -30.58 1.91
C ALA A 391 -0.11 -31.64 2.13
N SER A 392 -1.38 -31.26 1.99
CA SER A 392 -2.51 -32.20 2.03
C SER A 392 -2.68 -32.99 0.73
N LEU A 393 -2.03 -32.54 -0.36
CA LEU A 393 -2.04 -33.17 -1.68
C LEU A 393 -0.77 -34.02 -1.85
N PRO A 394 -0.83 -35.15 -2.59
CA PRO A 394 0.33 -36.01 -2.78
C PRO A 394 1.41 -35.31 -3.62
N ALA A 395 2.68 -35.44 -3.21
CA ALA A 395 3.81 -35.01 -4.01
C ALA A 395 3.83 -35.76 -5.36
N GLU A 396 4.14 -35.06 -6.46
CA GLU A 396 4.07 -35.56 -7.84
C GLU A 396 4.85 -36.87 -8.09
N SER A 397 5.77 -37.26 -7.22
CA SER A 397 6.48 -38.54 -7.31
C SER A 397 5.65 -39.78 -7.00
N ASP A 398 4.44 -39.64 -6.42
CA ASP A 398 3.49 -40.72 -6.20
C ASP A 398 2.24 -40.61 -7.12
N ALA A 399 2.22 -39.65 -8.04
CA ALA A 399 1.07 -39.39 -8.94
C ALA A 399 0.93 -40.38 -10.10
N ASP A 400 1.88 -41.31 -10.26
CA ASP A 400 1.86 -42.29 -11.35
C ASP A 400 1.35 -43.66 -10.88
N ALA A 401 0.17 -43.70 -10.25
CA ALA A 401 -0.69 -44.90 -10.20
C ALA A 401 -2.06 -44.60 -9.55
N GLY A 402 -3.03 -44.20 -10.38
CA GLY A 402 -4.45 -44.57 -10.21
C GLY A 402 -5.23 -43.97 -9.03
N GLY A 403 -5.90 -42.86 -9.29
CA GLY A 403 -7.19 -42.56 -8.64
C GLY A 403 -7.45 -41.08 -8.42
N ASP A 404 -8.51 -40.59 -9.04
CA ASP A 404 -9.22 -39.34 -8.72
C ASP A 404 -9.29 -39.14 -7.19
N GLY A 405 -8.41 -38.27 -6.68
CA GLY A 405 -7.68 -38.52 -5.41
C GLY A 405 -8.35 -38.03 -4.14
N VAL A 406 -9.35 -37.16 -4.23
CA VAL A 406 -9.95 -36.49 -3.07
C VAL A 406 -11.24 -37.17 -2.63
N VAL A 407 -11.30 -37.63 -1.38
CA VAL A 407 -12.50 -38.21 -0.77
C VAL A 407 -13.04 -37.25 0.30
N PRO A 408 -14.21 -36.63 0.11
CA PRO A 408 -14.84 -35.76 1.12
C PRO A 408 -15.30 -36.52 2.36
N ALA A 409 -15.34 -35.87 3.52
CA ALA A 409 -15.76 -36.46 4.80
C ALA A 409 -17.12 -37.18 4.73
N ARG A 410 -18.12 -36.58 4.08
CA ARG A 410 -19.45 -37.18 3.92
C ARG A 410 -19.45 -38.44 3.05
N ILE A 411 -18.58 -38.48 2.04
CA ILE A 411 -18.42 -39.64 1.15
C ILE A 411 -17.66 -40.75 1.88
N ALA A 412 -16.59 -40.40 2.59
CA ALA A 412 -15.85 -41.32 3.44
C ALA A 412 -16.76 -41.95 4.51
N ARG A 413 -17.62 -41.14 5.14
CA ARG A 413 -18.64 -41.59 6.09
C ARG A 413 -19.63 -42.56 5.44
N LEU A 414 -20.08 -42.28 4.22
CA LEU A 414 -20.96 -43.18 3.48
C LEU A 414 -20.28 -44.51 3.19
N TYR A 415 -19.03 -44.50 2.71
CA TYR A 415 -18.25 -45.72 2.47
C TYR A 415 -18.04 -46.54 3.73
N GLU A 416 -17.73 -45.88 4.84
CA GLU A 416 -17.57 -46.52 6.14
C GLU A 416 -18.85 -47.22 6.61
N VAL A 417 -19.99 -46.52 6.51
CA VAL A 417 -21.30 -47.08 6.89
C VAL A 417 -21.69 -48.21 5.95
N ASP A 418 -21.51 -48.04 4.65
CA ASP A 418 -21.87 -49.03 3.62
C ASP A 418 -21.06 -50.33 3.80
N PHE A 419 -19.73 -50.23 3.89
CA PHE A 419 -18.86 -51.39 4.06
C PHE A 419 -19.19 -52.18 5.34
N VAL A 420 -19.29 -51.51 6.48
CA VAL A 420 -19.58 -52.18 7.76
C VAL A 420 -20.98 -52.80 7.75
N SER A 421 -21.98 -52.09 7.19
CA SER A 421 -23.35 -52.62 7.11
C SER A 421 -23.43 -53.86 6.21
N ARG A 422 -22.70 -53.88 5.09
CA ARG A 422 -22.63 -55.04 4.20
C ARG A 422 -21.92 -56.21 4.84
N PHE A 423 -20.80 -55.96 5.52
CA PHE A 423 -20.13 -57.00 6.32
C PHE A 423 -21.07 -57.62 7.36
N ASP A 424 -21.81 -56.78 8.10
CA ASP A 424 -22.78 -57.26 9.10
C ASP A 424 -23.90 -58.10 8.48
N GLU A 425 -24.33 -57.77 7.26
CA GLU A 425 -25.29 -58.56 6.50
C GLU A 425 -24.67 -59.89 6.06
N SER A 426 -23.48 -59.87 5.47
CA SER A 426 -22.77 -61.08 5.02
C SER A 426 -22.54 -62.06 6.18
N VAL A 427 -22.21 -61.58 7.38
CA VAL A 427 -22.07 -62.44 8.57
C VAL A 427 -23.43 -62.99 9.04
N ARG A 428 -24.52 -62.24 8.88
CA ARG A 428 -25.87 -62.68 9.25
C ARG A 428 -26.42 -63.73 8.29
N GLU A 429 -26.10 -63.60 7.00
CA GLU A 429 -26.52 -64.51 5.93
C GLU A 429 -25.58 -65.72 5.78
N ALA A 430 -24.38 -65.68 6.39
CA ALA A 430 -23.40 -66.75 6.29
C ALA A 430 -23.97 -68.10 6.79
N HIS A 431 -24.01 -69.08 5.89
CA HIS A 431 -24.40 -70.45 6.21
C HIS A 431 -23.29 -71.25 6.92
N SER A 432 -22.02 -70.88 6.66
CA SER A 432 -20.86 -71.51 7.29
C SER A 432 -19.70 -70.54 7.38
N ILE A 433 -18.96 -70.59 8.49
CA ILE A 433 -17.71 -69.86 8.72
C ILE A 433 -16.59 -70.88 8.92
N THR A 434 -15.49 -70.75 8.20
CA THR A 434 -14.37 -71.70 8.31
C THR A 434 -13.42 -71.28 9.43
N LEU A 435 -13.20 -72.17 10.38
CA LEU A 435 -12.33 -71.97 11.54
C LEU A 435 -10.85 -72.21 11.18
N PRO A 436 -9.88 -71.68 11.95
CA PRO A 436 -8.45 -71.95 11.74
C PRO A 436 -8.05 -73.43 11.80
N SER A 437 -8.86 -74.26 12.48
CA SER A 437 -8.72 -75.73 12.49
C SER A 437 -9.10 -76.41 11.17
N GLY A 438 -9.75 -75.68 10.26
CA GLY A 438 -10.37 -76.20 9.03
C GLY A 438 -11.81 -76.70 9.22
N GLU A 439 -12.35 -76.64 10.44
CA GLU A 439 -13.73 -77.02 10.72
C GLU A 439 -14.73 -75.92 10.28
N ALA A 440 -15.90 -76.33 9.80
CA ALA A 440 -16.98 -75.40 9.44
C ALA A 440 -17.87 -75.14 10.67
N PHE A 441 -18.00 -73.87 11.06
CA PHE A 441 -18.97 -73.40 12.04
C PHE A 441 -20.25 -72.98 11.34
N GLU A 442 -21.37 -73.62 11.67
CA GLU A 442 -22.71 -73.24 11.20
C GLU A 442 -23.34 -72.24 12.19
N PRO A 443 -23.51 -70.95 11.81
CA PRO A 443 -24.00 -69.94 12.73
C PRO A 443 -25.46 -70.19 13.12
N PRO A 444 -25.83 -70.32 14.42
CA PRO A 444 -27.22 -70.36 14.82
C PRO A 444 -27.92 -69.01 14.55
N SER A 445 -29.25 -69.00 14.42
CA SER A 445 -30.02 -67.79 14.09
C SER A 445 -29.79 -66.57 15.00
N GLU A 446 -29.38 -66.79 16.25
CA GLU A 446 -29.08 -65.74 17.24
C GLU A 446 -27.59 -65.35 17.31
N PHE A 447 -26.71 -65.98 16.51
CA PHE A 447 -25.26 -65.75 16.54
C PHE A 447 -24.92 -64.29 16.31
N ALA A 448 -25.40 -63.72 15.20
CA ALA A 448 -25.09 -62.35 14.82
C ALA A 448 -25.52 -61.32 15.87
N ARG A 449 -26.54 -61.64 16.69
CA ARG A 449 -26.99 -60.75 17.77
C ARG A 449 -26.16 -60.88 19.05
N ARG A 450 -25.67 -62.08 19.36
CA ARG A 450 -24.97 -62.39 20.63
C ARG A 450 -23.46 -62.24 20.56
N ALA A 451 -22.89 -62.40 19.37
CA ALA A 451 -21.45 -62.38 19.14
C ALA A 451 -20.91 -61.01 18.69
N HIS A 452 -21.81 -60.05 18.41
CA HIS A 452 -21.48 -58.77 17.78
C HIS A 452 -21.07 -57.68 18.78
N GLU A 453 -19.95 -57.02 18.48
CA GLU A 453 -19.45 -55.82 19.15
C GLU A 453 -19.15 -54.74 18.09
N ALA A 454 -19.83 -53.58 18.17
CA ALA A 454 -19.54 -52.43 17.32
C ALA A 454 -18.68 -51.39 18.08
N GLY A 455 -17.96 -50.55 17.35
CA GLY A 455 -17.27 -49.39 17.92
C GLY A 455 -16.90 -48.34 16.87
N ASP A 456 -16.53 -47.15 17.34
CA ASP A 456 -16.07 -46.03 16.51
C ASP A 456 -15.13 -45.11 17.34
N GLU A 457 -14.61 -44.06 16.69
CA GLU A 457 -13.75 -43.01 17.26
C GLU A 457 -14.49 -41.65 17.29
N ARG A 458 -15.80 -41.64 17.60
CA ARG A 458 -16.60 -40.40 17.69
C ARG A 458 -15.98 -39.35 18.61
N GLU A 459 -15.55 -39.75 19.80
CA GLU A 459 -14.97 -38.85 20.80
C GLU A 459 -13.69 -38.19 20.27
N ARG A 460 -12.85 -38.94 19.55
CA ARG A 460 -11.62 -38.41 18.95
C ARG A 460 -11.93 -37.40 17.84
N MET A 461 -12.89 -37.70 16.97
CA MET A 461 -13.30 -36.75 15.92
C MET A 461 -13.88 -35.47 16.53
N ALA A 462 -14.69 -35.57 17.59
CA ALA A 462 -15.18 -34.40 18.31
C ALA A 462 -14.04 -33.54 18.85
N SER A 463 -13.05 -34.16 19.53
CA SER A 463 -11.87 -33.44 20.03
C SER A 463 -11.07 -32.76 18.92
N LEU A 464 -10.88 -33.41 17.77
CA LEU A 464 -10.17 -32.82 16.64
C LEU A 464 -10.92 -31.63 16.04
N LEU A 465 -12.25 -31.69 15.95
CA LEU A 465 -13.07 -30.57 15.47
C LEU A 465 -13.03 -29.38 16.46
N ASP A 466 -13.09 -29.66 17.76
CA ASP A 466 -12.94 -28.63 18.81
C ASP A 466 -11.58 -27.92 18.73
N GLU A 467 -10.50 -28.67 18.50
CA GLU A 467 -9.13 -28.12 18.32
C GLU A 467 -9.02 -27.19 17.11
N GLN A 468 -9.81 -27.43 16.05
CA GLN A 468 -9.87 -26.57 14.86
C GLN A 468 -10.82 -25.37 15.01
N GLY A 469 -11.41 -25.17 16.19
CA GLY A 469 -12.34 -24.05 16.44
C GLY A 469 -13.69 -24.22 15.74
N ALA A 470 -14.10 -25.46 15.46
CA ALA A 470 -15.45 -25.74 14.95
C ALA A 470 -16.52 -25.21 15.92
N SER A 471 -17.66 -24.76 15.40
CA SER A 471 -18.75 -24.31 16.26
C SER A 471 -19.41 -25.49 16.99
N ASP A 472 -19.99 -25.22 18.16
CA ASP A 472 -20.74 -26.21 18.96
C ASP A 472 -21.90 -26.88 18.19
N ASP A 473 -22.31 -26.33 17.04
CA ASP A 473 -23.39 -26.85 16.18
C ASP A 473 -22.91 -27.85 15.11
N VAL A 474 -21.60 -28.13 15.02
CA VAL A 474 -21.07 -29.07 14.02
C VAL A 474 -21.43 -30.50 14.40
N ASP A 475 -22.28 -31.13 13.58
CA ASP A 475 -22.69 -32.51 13.77
C ASP A 475 -21.61 -33.50 13.32
N VAL A 476 -20.93 -34.08 14.33
CA VAL A 476 -19.87 -35.09 14.22
C VAL A 476 -20.28 -36.30 13.37
N ASP A 477 -21.57 -36.62 13.27
CA ASP A 477 -22.04 -37.77 12.47
C ASP A 477 -21.83 -37.64 10.97
N HIS A 478 -21.53 -36.43 10.49
CA HIS A 478 -21.19 -36.17 9.09
C HIS A 478 -19.75 -36.55 8.71
N TYR A 479 -18.91 -36.86 9.69
CA TYR A 479 -17.52 -37.21 9.50
C TYR A 479 -17.29 -38.73 9.62
N PRO A 480 -16.25 -39.28 8.98
CA PRO A 480 -15.87 -40.67 9.20
C PRO A 480 -15.42 -40.85 10.65
N LEU A 481 -15.74 -42.00 11.23
CA LEU A 481 -15.50 -42.30 12.64
C LEU A 481 -14.67 -43.58 12.83
N ARG A 482 -14.05 -44.12 11.77
CA ARG A 482 -13.31 -45.39 11.84
C ARG A 482 -14.13 -46.52 12.47
N ARG A 483 -15.38 -46.68 12.02
CA ARG A 483 -16.26 -47.74 12.50
C ARG A 483 -15.59 -49.10 12.40
N ARG A 484 -15.90 -49.93 13.38
CA ARG A 484 -15.59 -51.34 13.41
C ARG A 484 -16.81 -52.16 13.77
N SER A 485 -16.90 -53.33 13.17
CA SER A 485 -17.83 -54.39 13.56
C SER A 485 -17.05 -55.67 13.78
N ARG A 486 -17.37 -56.37 14.87
CA ARG A 486 -16.63 -57.54 15.32
C ARG A 486 -17.57 -58.65 15.76
N TYR A 487 -17.27 -59.87 15.34
CA TYR A 487 -17.96 -61.09 15.73
C TYR A 487 -17.00 -62.09 16.38
N THR A 488 -17.36 -62.60 17.56
CA THR A 488 -16.57 -63.64 18.23
C THR A 488 -17.26 -65.00 18.07
N VAL A 489 -16.61 -65.92 17.35
CA VAL A 489 -17.05 -67.31 17.19
C VAL A 489 -16.64 -68.09 18.43
N VAL A 490 -17.65 -68.62 19.12
CA VAL A 490 -17.49 -69.42 20.34
C VAL A 490 -18.10 -70.79 20.09
N THR A 491 -17.26 -71.81 20.13
CA THR A 491 -17.71 -73.20 20.09
C THR A 491 -17.84 -73.71 21.52
N SER A 492 -18.60 -74.80 21.68
CA SER A 492 -18.70 -75.48 22.96
C SER A 492 -17.96 -76.80 22.92
N SER A 493 -16.88 -76.91 23.70
CA SER A 493 -16.16 -78.16 23.89
C SER A 493 -16.73 -78.91 25.12
N ARG A 494 -16.66 -80.25 25.11
CA ARG A 494 -17.12 -81.18 26.17
C ARG A 494 -18.56 -80.95 26.66
N PHE A 495 -19.53 -81.55 25.96
CA PHE A 495 -20.95 -81.62 26.39
C PHE A 495 -21.58 -80.26 26.77
N GLY A 496 -21.11 -79.15 26.19
CA GLY A 496 -21.68 -77.82 26.41
C GLY A 496 -21.22 -77.09 27.69
N LEU A 497 -20.22 -77.62 28.40
CA LEU A 497 -19.78 -77.09 29.71
C LEU A 497 -18.69 -76.02 29.62
N VAL A 498 -17.90 -76.02 28.54
CA VAL A 498 -16.82 -75.05 28.31
C VAL A 498 -17.09 -74.35 26.98
N ARG A 499 -16.97 -73.01 26.99
CA ARG A 499 -17.11 -72.14 25.82
C ARG A 499 -15.75 -71.55 25.53
N ASP A 500 -15.17 -71.92 24.40
CA ASP A 500 -13.86 -71.45 23.98
C ASP A 500 -14.04 -70.55 22.75
N ALA A 501 -13.42 -69.37 22.76
CA ALA A 501 -13.41 -68.49 21.59
C ALA A 501 -12.39 -69.04 20.59
N GLU A 502 -12.85 -69.40 19.40
CA GLU A 502 -12.01 -70.07 18.39
C GLU A 502 -11.61 -69.15 17.23
N LEU A 503 -12.40 -68.11 16.96
CA LEU A 503 -12.09 -67.12 15.93
C LEU A 503 -12.76 -65.78 16.26
N VAL A 504 -12.05 -64.69 16.01
CA VAL A 504 -12.62 -63.34 15.95
C VAL A 504 -12.62 -62.88 14.50
N ILE A 505 -13.76 -62.40 14.00
CA ILE A 505 -13.88 -61.81 12.67
C ILE A 505 -14.16 -60.32 12.86
N GLU A 506 -13.33 -59.45 12.28
CA GLU A 506 -13.42 -58.00 12.48
C GLU A 506 -13.33 -57.28 11.14
N ALA A 507 -14.33 -56.44 10.86
CA ALA A 507 -14.25 -55.43 9.81
C ALA A 507 -13.92 -54.08 10.45
N THR A 508 -12.88 -53.41 9.95
CA THR A 508 -12.45 -52.11 10.45
C THR A 508 -12.17 -51.16 9.30
N VAL A 509 -12.59 -49.90 9.46
CA VAL A 509 -12.37 -48.86 8.47
C VAL A 509 -11.29 -47.91 8.97
N HIS A 510 -10.25 -47.74 8.15
CA HIS A 510 -9.25 -46.71 8.31
C HIS A 510 -9.67 -45.45 7.56
N SER A 511 -9.55 -44.31 8.25
CA SER A 511 -9.78 -42.97 7.73
C SER A 511 -8.83 -42.00 8.43
N ASN A 512 -8.28 -41.02 7.72
CA ASN A 512 -7.45 -40.00 8.36
C ASN A 512 -8.31 -38.92 9.04
N LEU A 513 -8.69 -39.17 10.30
CA LEU A 513 -9.59 -38.29 11.05
C LEU A 513 -9.07 -36.85 11.15
N GLU A 514 -7.75 -36.67 11.27
CA GLU A 514 -7.10 -35.36 11.34
C GLU A 514 -7.24 -34.61 10.00
N ALA A 515 -6.97 -35.26 8.87
CA ALA A 515 -7.18 -34.65 7.55
C ALA A 515 -8.65 -34.25 7.34
N TYR A 516 -9.59 -35.10 7.75
CA TYR A 516 -11.02 -34.78 7.66
C TYR A 516 -11.45 -33.64 8.59
N ALA A 517 -10.88 -33.52 9.78
CA ALA A 517 -11.19 -32.44 10.72
C ALA A 517 -10.61 -31.09 10.26
N ILE A 518 -9.41 -31.09 9.67
CA ILE A 518 -8.71 -29.86 9.22
C ILE A 518 -9.24 -29.40 7.86
N ASN A 519 -9.37 -30.32 6.89
CA ASN A 519 -9.60 -29.98 5.48
C ASN A 519 -11.04 -30.30 5.02
N GLY A 520 -11.81 -31.10 5.77
CA GLY A 520 -13.11 -31.61 5.32
C GLY A 520 -13.04 -32.73 4.26
N PHE A 521 -11.83 -33.10 3.82
CA PHE A 521 -11.56 -34.19 2.88
C PHE A 521 -10.20 -34.83 3.15
N ASP A 522 -9.98 -36.01 2.58
CA ASP A 522 -8.67 -36.69 2.57
C ASP A 522 -8.31 -37.08 1.14
N ALA A 523 -7.09 -36.74 0.73
CA ALA A 523 -6.57 -37.01 -0.60
C ALA A 523 -5.48 -38.09 -0.64
N ARG A 524 -5.09 -38.64 0.52
CA ARG A 524 -3.96 -39.56 0.64
C ARG A 524 -4.45 -41.00 0.78
N PRO A 525 -4.07 -41.91 -0.14
CA PRO A 525 -4.28 -43.34 0.06
C PRO A 525 -3.55 -43.83 1.31
N ALA A 526 -4.15 -44.78 2.02
CA ALA A 526 -3.57 -45.34 3.24
C ALA A 526 -2.25 -46.08 2.94
N GLY A 527 -1.22 -45.69 3.68
CA GLY A 527 0.15 -46.17 3.55
C GLY A 527 0.49 -47.33 4.49
N LEU A 528 1.78 -47.66 4.57
CA LEU A 528 2.27 -48.74 5.43
C LEU A 528 2.08 -48.41 6.91
N ASP A 529 2.29 -47.16 7.31
CA ASP A 529 2.15 -46.74 8.71
C ASP A 529 0.69 -46.84 9.17
N ASP A 530 -0.26 -46.44 8.30
CA ASP A 530 -1.69 -46.59 8.53
C ASP A 530 -2.10 -48.07 8.70
N LEU A 531 -1.52 -48.95 7.88
CA LEU A 531 -1.72 -50.38 8.00
C LEU A 531 -1.17 -50.92 9.34
N LEU A 532 0.02 -50.49 9.74
CA LEU A 532 0.62 -50.87 11.01
C LEU A 532 -0.22 -50.41 12.20
N ASP A 533 -0.83 -49.22 12.13
CA ASP A 533 -1.74 -48.72 13.16
C ASP A 533 -3.01 -49.58 13.30
N VAL A 534 -3.53 -50.09 12.19
CA VAL A 534 -4.67 -51.03 12.21
C VAL A 534 -4.24 -52.36 12.81
N ILE A 535 -3.12 -52.91 12.35
CA ILE A 535 -2.58 -54.19 12.82
C ILE A 535 -2.24 -54.15 14.30
N ASN A 536 -1.46 -53.17 14.75
CA ASN A 536 -0.97 -53.08 16.13
C ASN A 536 -2.13 -53.07 17.14
N ARG A 537 -3.21 -52.36 16.80
CA ARG A 537 -4.43 -52.35 17.61
C ARG A 537 -5.07 -53.72 17.75
N VAL A 538 -4.99 -54.58 16.74
CA VAL A 538 -5.56 -55.93 16.78
C VAL A 538 -4.59 -56.94 17.36
N THR A 539 -3.30 -56.88 17.02
CA THR A 539 -2.26 -57.78 17.53
C THR A 539 -2.12 -57.67 19.05
N GLU A 540 -2.22 -56.47 19.64
CA GLU A 540 -2.22 -56.29 21.09
C GLU A 540 -3.40 -57.05 21.75
N ARG A 541 -4.57 -57.04 21.11
CA ARG A 541 -5.78 -57.76 21.57
C ARG A 541 -5.67 -59.27 21.37
N ALA A 542 -5.18 -59.71 20.22
CA ALA A 542 -4.99 -61.11 19.86
C ALA A 542 -3.99 -61.79 20.82
N ASN A 543 -2.86 -61.15 21.07
CA ASN A 543 -1.82 -61.67 21.97
C ASN A 543 -2.28 -61.74 23.44
N THR A 544 -3.14 -60.81 23.87
CA THR A 544 -3.66 -60.79 25.24
C THR A 544 -4.69 -61.91 25.50
N ARG A 545 -5.42 -62.34 24.47
CA ARG A 545 -6.53 -63.32 24.61
C ARG A 545 -6.20 -64.71 24.04
N GLY A 546 -5.16 -64.86 23.21
CA GLY A 546 -4.74 -66.13 22.61
C GLY A 546 -5.75 -66.72 21.62
N VAL A 547 -6.53 -65.87 20.94
CA VAL A 547 -7.58 -66.27 19.99
C VAL A 547 -7.18 -65.78 18.59
N PRO A 548 -7.28 -66.61 17.54
CA PRO A 548 -7.05 -66.18 16.16
C PRO A 548 -7.99 -65.06 15.70
N HIS A 549 -7.49 -64.09 14.94
CA HIS A 549 -8.23 -62.95 14.41
C HIS A 549 -8.17 -62.91 12.88
N LEU A 550 -9.32 -62.87 12.24
CA LEU A 550 -9.50 -62.57 10.82
C LEU A 550 -9.97 -61.11 10.69
N ILE A 551 -9.16 -60.29 10.02
CA ILE A 551 -9.38 -58.83 9.92
C ILE A 551 -9.59 -58.44 8.47
N ALA A 552 -10.66 -57.70 8.19
CA ALA A 552 -10.81 -56.93 6.97
C ALA A 552 -10.56 -55.44 7.25
N ALA A 553 -9.47 -54.92 6.71
CA ALA A 553 -9.07 -53.52 6.85
C ALA A 553 -9.46 -52.74 5.57
N ALA A 554 -10.53 -51.98 5.69
CA ALA A 554 -10.99 -51.05 4.68
C ALA A 554 -10.27 -49.71 4.79
N SER A 555 -10.03 -49.02 3.67
CA SER A 555 -9.57 -47.63 3.65
C SER A 555 -10.54 -46.76 2.87
N THR A 556 -10.99 -45.63 3.44
CA THR A 556 -11.91 -44.69 2.76
C THR A 556 -11.29 -44.01 1.53
N THR A 557 -9.96 -43.91 1.49
CA THR A 557 -9.20 -43.35 0.35
C THR A 557 -8.56 -44.42 -0.53
N GLY A 558 -8.68 -45.70 -0.16
CA GLY A 558 -7.97 -46.82 -0.79
C GLY A 558 -6.59 -47.06 -0.17
N TRP A 559 -5.94 -48.14 -0.58
CA TRP A 559 -4.60 -48.51 -0.12
C TRP A 559 -3.55 -48.23 -1.19
N THR A 560 -2.37 -47.77 -0.79
CA THR A 560 -1.24 -47.62 -1.72
C THR A 560 -0.86 -48.95 -2.37
N ASP A 561 -0.37 -48.92 -3.61
CA ASP A 561 0.06 -50.13 -4.31
C ASP A 561 1.20 -50.86 -3.59
N ARG A 562 2.04 -50.13 -2.86
CA ARG A 562 3.08 -50.72 -2.01
C ARG A 562 2.48 -51.62 -0.94
N VAL A 563 1.41 -51.18 -0.29
CA VAL A 563 0.67 -51.95 0.72
C VAL A 563 -0.06 -53.13 0.07
N ARG A 564 -0.75 -52.91 -1.05
CA ARG A 564 -1.45 -53.97 -1.80
C ARG A 564 -0.48 -55.10 -2.20
N ARG A 565 0.68 -54.75 -2.77
CA ARG A 565 1.73 -55.72 -3.13
C ARG A 565 2.24 -56.47 -1.90
N LEU A 566 2.54 -55.75 -0.82
CA LEU A 566 3.06 -56.34 0.40
C LEU A 566 2.11 -57.38 1.02
N VAL A 567 0.80 -57.11 1.07
CA VAL A 567 -0.18 -58.04 1.65
C VAL A 567 -0.49 -59.22 0.72
N THR A 568 -0.30 -59.06 -0.59
CA THR A 568 -0.52 -60.14 -1.58
C THR A 568 0.71 -61.06 -1.73
N GLU A 569 1.87 -60.69 -1.17
CA GLU A 569 3.05 -61.56 -1.10
C GLU A 569 2.75 -62.82 -0.27
N SER A 570 3.31 -63.96 -0.68
CA SER A 570 3.10 -65.26 -0.03
C SER A 570 3.65 -65.27 1.40
N GLU A 571 2.89 -65.85 2.33
CA GLU A 571 3.21 -65.98 3.76
C GLU A 571 3.32 -64.65 4.53
N PHE A 572 2.73 -63.55 4.04
CA PHE A 572 2.81 -62.25 4.70
C PHE A 572 2.25 -62.28 6.14
N SER A 573 1.03 -62.81 6.32
CA SER A 573 0.38 -62.96 7.63
C SER A 573 1.26 -63.78 8.59
N ARG A 574 1.72 -64.94 8.12
CA ARG A 574 2.47 -65.92 8.93
C ARG A 574 3.88 -65.47 9.29
N THR A 575 4.54 -64.69 8.44
CA THR A 575 5.93 -64.24 8.67
C THR A 575 6.03 -62.89 9.38
N ARG A 576 5.04 -62.00 9.24
CA ARG A 576 5.11 -60.62 9.75
C ARG A 576 4.07 -60.23 10.79
N LEU A 577 2.89 -60.87 10.82
CA LEU A 577 1.80 -60.54 11.75
C LEU A 577 1.65 -61.54 12.90
N GLY A 578 2.24 -62.74 12.75
CA GLY A 578 2.11 -63.86 13.67
C GLY A 578 1.08 -64.89 13.17
N THR A 579 1.09 -66.10 13.72
CA THR A 579 0.18 -67.19 13.28
C THR A 579 -1.29 -66.95 13.61
N ASP A 580 -1.59 -65.98 14.47
CA ASP A 580 -2.92 -65.75 15.02
C ASP A 580 -3.63 -64.55 14.39
N VAL A 581 -3.06 -63.93 13.35
CA VAL A 581 -3.66 -62.80 12.64
C VAL A 581 -3.67 -63.05 11.13
N SER A 582 -4.87 -63.10 10.58
CA SER A 582 -5.18 -63.24 9.15
C SER A 582 -5.75 -61.92 8.64
N LEU A 583 -5.16 -61.34 7.59
CA LEU A 583 -5.48 -59.99 7.11
C LEU A 583 -5.99 -60.00 5.66
N CYS A 584 -7.07 -59.26 5.44
CA CYS A 584 -7.62 -58.90 4.14
C CYS A 584 -7.71 -57.38 4.05
N LEU A 585 -7.17 -56.79 2.99
CA LEU A 585 -7.41 -55.37 2.69
C LEU A 585 -8.60 -55.24 1.77
N VAL A 586 -9.46 -54.28 2.06
CA VAL A 586 -10.63 -53.95 1.25
C VAL A 586 -10.47 -52.55 0.69
N ASP A 587 -10.58 -52.40 -0.62
CA ASP A 587 -10.78 -51.11 -1.24
C ASP A 587 -12.28 -50.84 -1.33
N VAL A 588 -12.80 -49.94 -0.50
CA VAL A 588 -14.25 -49.68 -0.43
C VAL A 588 -14.79 -48.96 -1.67
N ARG A 589 -13.92 -48.33 -2.48
CA ARG A 589 -14.33 -47.64 -3.71
C ARG A 589 -14.60 -48.66 -4.81
N THR A 590 -13.66 -49.57 -5.02
CA THR A 590 -13.72 -50.58 -6.08
C THR A 590 -14.45 -51.85 -5.62
N GLY A 591 -14.38 -52.18 -4.33
CA GLY A 591 -14.82 -53.46 -3.78
C GLY A 591 -13.77 -54.57 -3.91
N GLU A 592 -12.54 -54.24 -4.33
CA GLU A 592 -11.46 -55.21 -4.51
C GLU A 592 -10.88 -55.68 -3.18
N LEU A 593 -10.56 -56.97 -3.11
CA LEU A 593 -9.97 -57.63 -1.95
C LEU A 593 -8.50 -57.99 -2.24
N PHE A 594 -7.59 -57.56 -1.36
CA PHE A 594 -6.17 -57.89 -1.42
C PHE A 594 -5.78 -58.70 -0.19
N TYR A 595 -5.35 -59.95 -0.38
CA TYR A 595 -4.98 -60.85 0.70
C TYR A 595 -3.96 -61.89 0.23
N ASP A 596 -3.26 -62.50 1.19
CA ASP A 596 -2.36 -63.63 0.95
C ASP A 596 -3.18 -64.88 0.62
N ARG A 597 -3.12 -65.34 -0.63
CA ARG A 597 -3.86 -66.52 -1.09
C ARG A 597 -3.40 -67.83 -0.45
N SER A 598 -2.26 -67.85 0.23
CA SER A 598 -1.80 -69.00 1.01
C SER A 598 -2.34 -69.03 2.45
N ASP A 599 -3.05 -67.97 2.87
CA ASP A 599 -3.76 -67.93 4.14
C ASP A 599 -5.15 -68.58 3.99
N ASP A 600 -5.25 -69.83 4.42
CA ASP A 600 -6.46 -70.65 4.32
C ASP A 600 -7.68 -70.01 5.03
N VAL A 601 -7.44 -69.27 6.13
CA VAL A 601 -8.52 -68.65 6.92
C VAL A 601 -9.12 -67.47 6.16
N VAL A 602 -8.28 -66.60 5.58
CA VAL A 602 -8.78 -65.49 4.75
C VAL A 602 -9.44 -66.03 3.49
N HIS A 603 -8.80 -66.98 2.80
CA HIS A 603 -9.29 -67.50 1.53
C HIS A 603 -10.67 -68.16 1.65
N ALA A 604 -10.90 -68.93 2.72
CA ALA A 604 -12.16 -69.64 2.96
C ALA A 604 -13.29 -68.74 3.47
N ASN A 605 -12.98 -67.55 3.99
CA ASN A 605 -13.96 -66.62 4.56
C ASN A 605 -14.06 -65.30 3.78
N ARG A 606 -13.41 -65.18 2.60
CA ARG A 606 -13.33 -63.92 1.82
C ARG A 606 -14.69 -63.35 1.44
N GLU A 607 -15.68 -64.21 1.22
CA GLU A 607 -17.04 -63.82 0.83
C GLU A 607 -17.73 -62.94 1.90
N LEU A 608 -17.28 -63.01 3.16
CA LEU A 608 -17.77 -62.13 4.22
C LEU A 608 -17.43 -60.65 3.96
N PHE A 609 -16.40 -60.38 3.16
CA PHE A 609 -15.85 -59.04 2.93
C PHE A 609 -16.10 -58.52 1.51
N GLU A 610 -16.68 -59.34 0.63
CA GLU A 610 -17.01 -58.94 -0.73
C GLU A 610 -18.12 -57.88 -0.75
N ARG A 611 -18.07 -57.03 -1.77
CA ARG A 611 -19.02 -55.91 -1.91
C ARG A 611 -20.45 -56.35 -2.17
N ALA A 612 -20.66 -57.48 -2.85
CA ALA A 612 -21.98 -57.97 -3.18
C ALA A 612 -22.51 -58.87 -2.05
N VAL A 613 -23.62 -58.46 -1.43
CA VAL A 613 -24.32 -59.31 -0.44
C VAL A 613 -25.10 -60.44 -1.14
N HIS A 614 -25.50 -61.49 -0.41
CA HIS A 614 -26.10 -62.69 -1.02
C HIS A 614 -27.31 -62.33 -1.90
N VAL A 615 -28.18 -61.42 -1.46
CA VAL A 615 -29.34 -60.95 -2.24
C VAL A 615 -28.93 -60.33 -3.58
N GLU A 616 -27.91 -59.48 -3.61
CA GLU A 616 -27.42 -58.83 -4.84
C GLU A 616 -26.75 -59.84 -5.78
N ARG A 617 -26.02 -60.82 -5.21
CA ARG A 617 -25.42 -61.93 -5.97
C ARG A 617 -26.50 -62.81 -6.61
N VAL A 618 -27.56 -63.11 -5.86
CA VAL A 618 -28.72 -63.85 -6.38
C VAL A 618 -29.44 -63.05 -7.46
N ASP A 619 -29.68 -61.74 -7.27
CA ASP A 619 -30.30 -60.87 -8.29
C ASP A 619 -29.47 -60.81 -9.58
N ALA A 620 -28.15 -60.67 -9.47
CA ALA A 620 -27.24 -60.64 -10.61
C ALA A 620 -27.18 -61.99 -11.32
N CYS A 621 -27.09 -63.08 -10.56
CA CYS A 621 -27.12 -64.44 -11.08
C CYS A 621 -28.47 -64.74 -11.76
N GLU A 622 -29.59 -64.37 -11.16
CA GLU A 622 -30.94 -64.51 -11.71
C GLU A 622 -31.10 -63.75 -13.02
N ARG A 623 -30.59 -62.51 -13.09
CA ARG A 623 -30.60 -61.71 -14.33
C ARG A 623 -29.77 -62.36 -15.44
N HIS A 624 -28.54 -62.77 -15.15
CA HIS A 624 -27.67 -63.46 -16.11
C HIS A 624 -28.32 -64.75 -16.60
N ILE A 625 -28.88 -65.55 -15.69
CA ILE A 625 -29.55 -66.81 -16.07
C ILE A 625 -30.76 -66.52 -16.96
N ARG A 626 -31.54 -65.48 -16.66
CA ARG A 626 -32.68 -65.09 -17.50
C ARG A 626 -32.21 -64.68 -18.90
N GLU A 627 -31.26 -63.75 -18.99
CA GLU A 627 -30.78 -63.19 -20.26
C GLU A 627 -30.11 -64.24 -21.15
N GLU A 628 -29.23 -65.09 -20.59
CA GLU A 628 -28.41 -66.02 -21.39
C GLU A 628 -29.07 -67.39 -21.61
N TYR A 629 -29.96 -67.84 -20.72
CA TYR A 629 -30.51 -69.20 -20.80
C TYR A 629 -32.04 -69.29 -20.82
N VAL A 630 -32.77 -68.33 -20.25
CA VAL A 630 -34.26 -68.37 -20.26
C VAL A 630 -34.83 -67.67 -21.48
N GLU A 631 -34.21 -66.56 -21.89
CA GLU A 631 -34.62 -65.76 -23.06
C GLU A 631 -33.98 -66.25 -24.37
N ASP A 632 -32.96 -67.12 -24.31
CA ASP A 632 -32.35 -67.73 -25.49
C ASP A 632 -33.17 -68.93 -26.00
N PRO A 633 -33.78 -68.82 -27.21
CA PRO A 633 -34.61 -69.90 -27.78
C PRO A 633 -33.81 -71.15 -28.19
N MET A 634 -32.47 -71.15 -28.08
CA MET A 634 -31.62 -72.31 -28.37
C MET A 634 -31.21 -73.10 -27.13
N THR A 635 -31.56 -72.64 -25.93
CA THR A 635 -31.15 -73.25 -24.66
C THR A 635 -32.35 -73.83 -23.90
N ASP A 636 -32.47 -75.16 -23.86
CA ASP A 636 -33.59 -75.84 -23.18
C ASP A 636 -33.31 -76.16 -21.70
N THR A 637 -32.03 -76.33 -21.31
CA THR A 637 -31.67 -76.78 -19.96
C THR A 637 -30.30 -76.30 -19.55
N VAL A 638 -30.23 -75.69 -18.36
CA VAL A 638 -28.98 -75.19 -17.77
C VAL A 638 -28.69 -75.89 -16.44
N ARG A 639 -27.46 -76.36 -16.26
CA ARG A 639 -27.02 -77.06 -15.03
C ARG A 639 -26.52 -76.06 -14.01
N LEU A 640 -26.85 -76.28 -12.73
CA LEU A 640 -26.41 -75.42 -11.64
C LEU A 640 -24.88 -75.32 -11.58
N SER A 641 -24.17 -76.44 -11.66
CA SER A 641 -22.71 -76.48 -11.61
C SER A 641 -22.03 -75.82 -12.81
N ALA A 642 -22.71 -75.78 -13.96
CA ALA A 642 -22.20 -75.07 -15.14
C ALA A 642 -22.25 -73.55 -14.90
N VAL A 643 -23.38 -73.04 -14.40
CA VAL A 643 -23.54 -71.61 -14.06
C VAL A 643 -22.63 -71.21 -12.91
N ALA A 644 -22.52 -72.05 -11.88
CA ALA A 644 -21.62 -71.82 -10.75
C ALA A 644 -20.15 -71.70 -11.21
N SER A 645 -19.72 -72.55 -12.14
CA SER A 645 -18.37 -72.49 -12.70
C SER A 645 -18.18 -71.33 -13.70
N GLU A 646 -19.21 -70.98 -14.46
CA GLU A 646 -19.16 -69.88 -15.44
C GLU A 646 -19.06 -68.53 -14.75
N LEU A 647 -19.87 -68.32 -13.71
CA LEU A 647 -19.95 -67.07 -12.97
C LEU A 647 -19.00 -67.00 -11.77
N ASP A 648 -18.21 -68.06 -11.52
CA ASP A 648 -17.42 -68.24 -10.29
C ASP A 648 -18.27 -67.99 -9.02
N ALA A 649 -19.51 -68.47 -9.04
CA ALA A 649 -20.52 -68.23 -8.02
C ALA A 649 -20.75 -69.48 -7.16
N PRO A 650 -20.97 -69.35 -5.84
CA PRO A 650 -21.29 -70.47 -4.97
C PRO A 650 -22.59 -71.15 -5.41
N GLU A 651 -22.62 -72.49 -5.32
CA GLU A 651 -23.77 -73.29 -5.74
C GLU A 651 -25.08 -72.88 -5.04
N HIS A 652 -25.02 -72.39 -3.80
CA HIS A 652 -26.20 -71.95 -3.06
C HIS A 652 -26.79 -70.61 -3.58
N VAL A 653 -25.96 -69.72 -4.13
CA VAL A 653 -26.40 -68.48 -4.80
C VAL A 653 -27.14 -68.83 -6.09
N VAL A 654 -26.56 -69.73 -6.89
CA VAL A 654 -27.17 -70.22 -8.13
C VAL A 654 -28.47 -70.99 -7.84
N ALA A 655 -28.49 -71.81 -6.78
CA ALA A 655 -29.69 -72.51 -6.34
C ALA A 655 -30.81 -71.53 -5.98
N SER A 656 -30.49 -70.47 -5.22
CA SER A 656 -31.43 -69.42 -4.83
C SER A 656 -31.94 -68.62 -6.02
N ALA A 657 -31.09 -68.37 -7.02
CA ALA A 657 -31.51 -67.75 -8.27
C ALA A 657 -32.46 -68.65 -9.06
N PHE A 658 -32.18 -69.96 -9.14
CA PHE A 658 -33.09 -70.93 -9.75
C PHE A 658 -34.44 -71.00 -9.00
N ASP A 659 -34.45 -70.95 -7.66
CA ASP A 659 -35.68 -70.91 -6.85
C ASP A 659 -36.54 -69.69 -7.26
N ARG A 660 -35.94 -68.51 -7.40
CA ARG A 660 -36.67 -67.29 -7.79
C ARG A 660 -37.21 -67.33 -9.23
N ILE A 661 -36.47 -67.94 -10.15
CA ILE A 661 -36.92 -68.10 -11.55
C ILE A 661 -38.10 -69.10 -11.62
N GLU A 662 -38.06 -70.17 -10.84
CA GLU A 662 -39.16 -71.13 -10.70
C GLU A 662 -40.39 -70.50 -10.05
N ASP A 663 -40.22 -69.73 -8.97
CA ASP A 663 -41.29 -69.00 -8.29
C ASP A 663 -41.94 -67.93 -9.19
N ALA A 664 -41.17 -67.31 -10.09
CA ALA A 664 -41.67 -66.37 -11.09
C ALA A 664 -42.42 -67.06 -12.26
N GLY A 665 -42.28 -68.38 -12.41
CA GLY A 665 -42.92 -69.17 -13.46
C GLY A 665 -42.15 -69.23 -14.79
N ASP A 666 -40.94 -68.68 -14.85
CA ASP A 666 -40.14 -68.58 -16.08
C ASP A 666 -39.30 -69.84 -16.36
N GLY A 667 -39.27 -70.79 -15.43
CA GLY A 667 -38.62 -72.09 -15.59
C GLY A 667 -39.11 -73.13 -14.58
N SER A 668 -38.65 -74.37 -14.73
CA SER A 668 -38.92 -75.46 -13.78
C SER A 668 -37.61 -76.13 -13.38
N ARG A 669 -37.39 -76.34 -12.08
CA ARG A 669 -36.18 -77.02 -11.62
C ARG A 669 -36.33 -78.53 -11.70
N GLY A 670 -35.20 -79.20 -11.94
CA GLY A 670 -35.11 -80.65 -11.94
C GLY A 670 -33.80 -81.13 -11.34
N TYR A 671 -33.70 -82.44 -11.15
CA TYR A 671 -32.50 -83.08 -10.64
C TYR A 671 -32.17 -84.30 -11.50
N HIS A 672 -30.91 -84.42 -11.92
CA HIS A 672 -30.42 -85.55 -12.71
C HIS A 672 -29.36 -86.33 -11.93
N ASP A 673 -29.54 -87.65 -11.77
CA ASP A 673 -28.70 -88.50 -10.90
C ASP A 673 -27.19 -88.43 -11.19
N GLU A 674 -26.80 -88.25 -12.47
CA GLU A 674 -25.38 -88.16 -12.87
C GLU A 674 -24.84 -86.72 -12.96
N HIS A 675 -25.70 -85.71 -12.91
CA HIS A 675 -25.36 -84.35 -13.35
C HIS A 675 -25.83 -83.23 -12.41
N GLY A 676 -26.54 -83.58 -11.34
CA GLY A 676 -26.95 -82.65 -10.30
C GLY A 676 -28.18 -81.80 -10.68
N PRO A 677 -28.44 -80.71 -9.92
CA PRO A 677 -29.57 -79.82 -10.13
C PRO A 677 -29.48 -79.07 -11.46
N TYR A 678 -30.63 -78.85 -12.11
CA TYR A 678 -30.74 -78.09 -13.36
C TYR A 678 -32.03 -77.27 -13.39
N LEU A 679 -32.07 -76.26 -14.27
CA LEU A 679 -33.24 -75.45 -14.57
C LEU A 679 -33.62 -75.65 -16.04
N VAL A 680 -34.91 -75.87 -16.31
CA VAL A 680 -35.50 -75.91 -17.65
C VAL A 680 -36.24 -74.61 -17.87
N ALA A 681 -35.86 -73.85 -18.89
CA ALA A 681 -36.55 -72.61 -19.24
C ALA A 681 -37.93 -72.92 -19.85
N ASN A 682 -38.96 -72.14 -19.52
CA ASN A 682 -40.32 -72.31 -20.08
C ASN A 682 -40.49 -71.61 -21.45
N GLY A 683 -39.38 -71.29 -22.13
CA GLY A 683 -39.32 -70.47 -23.35
C GLY A 683 -39.08 -71.22 -24.67
N GLY A 684 -39.64 -72.43 -24.82
CA GLY A 684 -39.66 -73.22 -26.06
C GLY A 684 -41.07 -73.47 -26.59
#